data_AF-A0A4Z0PTS4-F1
#
_entry.id   AF-A0A4Z0PTS4-F1
#
_cell.length_a   1.000
_cell.length_b   1.000
_cell.length_c   1.000
_cell.angle_alpha   90.00
_cell.angle_beta   90.00
_cell.angle_gamma   90.00
#
_symmetry.space_group_name_H-M   'P 1'
#
loop_
_entity.id
_entity.type
_entity.pdbx_description
1 polymer ?
#
loop_
_entity_poly.entity_id
_entity_poly.type
_entity_poly.pdbx_seq_one_letter_code
_entity_poly.pdbx_strand_id
1 'polypeptide(L)'
;MYLVFDTETTGLPASFSAPLTDSSNWPRLVELAWGIYDENGQERGTGQLLVRPEGFAIPAESVSIHGITTEQATAQGVELSEALDQLVLAAGECRYVAAHNLEYDLAIVGAELHRLGRPAFGADKQLVCTMRMGTNLETGKRSKPPKLHELHTALFGEEMQGAHRAGADVAACARCLFALLQRGVSLQAPNLPLPKAAPRAKSTLPTLDLDNREFQLALDLIENTNRSVFLTGKAGTGKSTFLRYIVAHTRKKAIVVAPTGVAALNAGGMTIHKMFGLPFGIMQPNDHRIVYFGPQRYTGECLNQAKYDLLQAVELVIIDEVSMVRADILDAVDRSLRLNSRRLREPFGGKQVLLVGDAYQLPPVLVPADRQLYERFYTTRYFFGARVFDQFPLITVELRKAYRQQDPHFIGLLDRVRTNEAGPADMRVLNGRLTDAPKALGRGITLSTRNKDAEDHNANELAKLTSPLVKFNAVVTGDFAESDFPTARELVLKCGAQVMFVKNDSGEAPRWVNGTIGRIVKLEKSIVEVETEQGATYTVEAVTWDKCAYGYDEATGRIESKVIGTFTQRPLKLAWALTVHKSQGLTFDAVEINAPGGFFDSGQLYVALSRCRSFEGLQLRTTVAPRDVRVSQEVVALHRSANDEQQIATALEEARPTKLYQQSIMLLNRGDLPGAVATFCEALSLRNDAIQPLFSRLLRHKLQGYVRAKQELAKLKPAHEALLAETQVAAALQVVKAAQEQEALAALQLDLDNARTQSELQKRQLKSLAADSKQKERQWEQERQQLQAQLEQAQRELKKEQKKSSWLEELRLYTKQEHVEQLQQTELEYVELLSLVEDCASDTQAEANEEIHRLEQENLQAGRQIELLRKLLSDAELAKTQLGKDLEEEKRANRPWWIKIQDKF
;
A
#
# COMPACT_ATOMS: atom_id res chain seq x y z
N MET A 1 21.60 0.80 16.10
CA MET A 1 21.85 1.91 15.15
C MET A 1 20.57 2.24 14.38
N TYR A 2 20.38 3.53 14.12
CA TYR A 2 19.26 4.14 13.40
C TYR A 2 19.78 4.69 12.08
N LEU A 3 19.13 4.32 10.98
CA LEU A 3 19.27 5.02 9.71
C LEU A 3 18.18 6.08 9.63
N VAL A 4 18.55 7.33 9.43
CA VAL A 4 17.61 8.41 9.10
C VAL A 4 17.87 8.81 7.66
N PHE A 5 16.85 8.88 6.81
CA PHE A 5 17.02 9.25 5.41
C PHE A 5 15.90 10.16 4.92
N ASP A 6 16.15 10.87 3.84
CA ASP A 6 15.22 11.79 3.18
C ASP A 6 15.43 11.79 1.67
N THR A 7 14.38 12.11 0.91
CA THR A 7 14.41 12.06 -0.56
C THR A 7 13.86 13.32 -1.20
N GLU A 8 14.60 13.87 -2.17
CA GLU A 8 14.07 14.89 -3.08
C GLU A 8 13.60 14.25 -4.38
N THR A 9 12.53 14.78 -4.96
CA THR A 9 11.82 14.15 -6.07
C THR A 9 11.37 15.12 -7.14
N THR A 10 11.05 14.62 -8.34
CA THR A 10 10.52 15.41 -9.45
C THR A 10 9.08 15.92 -9.26
N GLY A 11 8.49 15.81 -8.08
CA GLY A 11 7.12 16.24 -7.79
C GLY A 11 6.39 15.29 -6.85
N LEU A 12 5.05 15.39 -6.81
CA LEU A 12 4.19 14.50 -6.03
C LEU A 12 3.61 13.37 -6.90
N PRO A 13 3.28 12.19 -6.33
CA PRO A 13 2.63 11.11 -7.06
C PRO A 13 1.22 11.50 -7.51
N ALA A 14 0.77 10.94 -8.64
CA ALA A 14 -0.59 11.17 -9.14
C ALA A 14 -1.66 10.61 -8.18
N SER A 15 -1.34 9.53 -7.47
CA SER A 15 -2.11 8.93 -6.39
C SER A 15 -1.19 8.37 -5.31
N PHE A 16 -1.37 8.80 -4.06
CA PHE A 16 -0.65 8.28 -2.90
C PHE A 16 -1.00 6.82 -2.56
N SER A 17 -2.04 6.24 -3.18
CA SER A 17 -2.53 4.89 -2.92
C SER A 17 -2.15 3.86 -3.99
N ALA A 18 -1.42 4.27 -5.04
CA ALA A 18 -1.01 3.38 -6.11
C ALA A 18 0.02 2.35 -5.61
N PRO A 19 0.01 1.11 -6.13
CA PRO A 19 1.05 0.14 -5.79
C PRO A 19 2.42 0.60 -6.29
N LEU A 20 3.51 0.17 -5.64
CA LEU A 20 4.89 0.46 -6.08
C LEU A 20 5.20 -0.09 -7.49
N THR A 21 4.42 -1.07 -7.95
CA THR A 21 4.50 -1.64 -9.29
C THR A 21 4.01 -0.68 -10.38
N ASP A 22 3.20 0.32 -10.03
CA ASP A 22 2.79 1.40 -10.95
C ASP A 22 3.88 2.47 -10.98
N SER A 23 4.98 2.14 -11.65
CA SER A 23 6.17 2.99 -11.72
C SER A 23 5.92 4.33 -12.42
N SER A 24 4.84 4.47 -13.19
CA SER A 24 4.43 5.75 -13.80
C SER A 24 3.72 6.70 -12.84
N ASN A 25 3.10 6.19 -11.77
CA ASN A 25 2.42 7.02 -10.77
C ASN A 25 3.40 7.76 -9.85
N TRP A 26 4.52 7.11 -9.51
CA TRP A 26 5.48 7.61 -8.53
C TRP A 26 6.51 8.55 -9.18
N PRO A 27 6.86 9.68 -8.54
CA PRO A 27 7.85 10.61 -9.07
C PRO A 27 9.25 9.98 -9.07
N ARG A 28 10.21 10.63 -9.75
CA ARG A 28 11.59 10.15 -9.86
C ARG A 28 12.44 10.71 -8.72
N LEU A 29 13.36 9.90 -8.22
CA LEU A 29 14.34 10.29 -7.20
C LEU A 29 15.37 11.26 -7.82
N VAL A 30 15.62 12.38 -7.14
CA VAL A 30 16.54 13.45 -7.56
C VAL A 30 17.73 13.56 -6.62
N GLU A 31 17.50 13.50 -5.31
CA GLU A 31 18.55 13.49 -4.29
C GLU A 31 18.19 12.49 -3.20
N LEU A 32 19.20 11.81 -2.69
CA LEU A 32 19.08 10.87 -1.58
C LEU A 32 20.12 11.22 -0.52
N ALA A 33 19.67 11.47 0.70
CA ALA A 33 20.56 11.69 1.83
C ALA A 33 20.22 10.73 2.98
N TRP A 34 21.23 10.36 3.75
CA TRP A 34 21.06 9.54 4.94
C TRP A 34 22.10 9.84 6.02
N GLY A 35 21.75 9.52 7.26
CA GLY A 35 22.62 9.58 8.43
C GLY A 35 22.43 8.34 9.29
N ILE A 36 23.54 7.81 9.82
CA ILE A 36 23.59 6.68 10.72
C ILE A 36 23.86 7.20 12.12
N TYR A 37 22.98 6.87 13.06
CA TYR A 37 23.05 7.32 14.44
C TYR A 37 23.05 6.15 15.40
N ASP A 38 23.77 6.28 16.52
CA ASP A 38 23.72 5.32 17.60
C ASP A 38 22.52 5.54 18.53
N GLU A 39 22.43 4.77 19.62
CA GLU A 39 21.31 4.86 20.57
C GLU A 39 21.30 6.15 21.40
N ASN A 40 22.42 6.87 21.44
CA ASN A 40 22.56 8.14 22.14
C ASN A 40 22.34 9.34 21.20
N GLY A 41 22.05 9.10 19.92
CA GLY A 41 21.90 10.14 18.90
C GLY A 41 23.22 10.70 18.37
N GLN A 42 24.35 10.03 18.60
CA GLN A 42 25.63 10.42 18.02
C GLN A 42 25.73 9.94 16.57
N GLU A 43 26.10 10.84 15.66
CA GLU A 43 26.33 10.52 14.25
C GLU A 43 27.55 9.61 14.08
N ARG A 44 27.38 8.53 13.31
CA ARG A 44 28.40 7.53 12.98
C ARG A 44 28.81 7.56 11.52
N GLY A 45 27.98 8.12 10.65
CA GLY A 45 28.28 8.32 9.25
C GLY A 45 27.10 8.96 8.53
N THR A 46 27.38 9.67 7.44
CA THR A 46 26.39 10.35 6.61
C THR A 46 26.71 10.13 5.14
N GLY A 47 25.70 10.27 4.29
CA GLY A 47 25.86 10.24 2.85
C GLY A 47 24.81 11.13 2.19
N GLN A 48 25.20 11.76 1.07
CA GLN A 48 24.32 12.60 0.27
C GLN A 48 24.72 12.44 -1.19
N LEU A 49 23.77 12.04 -2.02
CA LEU A 49 23.99 11.74 -3.43
C LEU A 49 22.92 12.38 -4.30
N LEU A 50 23.35 13.07 -5.35
CA LEU A 50 22.49 13.48 -6.45
C LEU A 50 22.33 12.31 -7.42
N VAL A 51 21.11 12.09 -7.90
CA VAL A 51 20.81 11.05 -8.88
C VAL A 51 20.78 11.64 -10.28
N ARG A 52 21.56 11.06 -11.20
CA ARG A 52 21.59 11.46 -12.60
C ARG A 52 20.22 11.17 -13.25
N PRO A 53 19.58 12.16 -13.89
CA PRO A 53 18.27 11.96 -14.49
C PRO A 53 18.36 11.22 -15.83
N GLU A 54 18.01 9.94 -15.84
CA GLU A 54 17.96 9.12 -17.07
C GLU A 54 16.54 9.05 -17.66
N GLY A 55 16.35 9.71 -18.81
CA GLY A 55 15.10 9.69 -19.56
C GLY A 55 13.99 10.55 -18.96
N PHE A 56 14.32 11.51 -18.09
CA PHE A 56 13.38 12.51 -17.56
C PHE A 56 14.10 13.84 -17.31
N ALA A 57 13.34 14.93 -17.24
CA ALA A 57 13.82 16.24 -16.82
C ALA A 57 13.19 16.61 -15.46
N ILE A 58 13.94 17.30 -14.62
CA ILE A 58 13.45 17.79 -13.33
C ILE A 58 12.55 19.02 -13.60
N PRO A 59 11.26 19.00 -13.21
CA PRO A 59 10.34 20.10 -13.48
C PRO A 59 10.73 21.39 -12.75
N ALA A 60 10.47 22.55 -13.36
CA ALA A 60 10.79 23.86 -12.78
C ALA A 60 10.15 24.09 -11.39
N GLU A 61 8.97 23.50 -11.14
CA GLU A 61 8.31 23.54 -9.84
C GLU A 61 9.14 22.83 -8.76
N SER A 62 9.70 21.65 -9.05
CA SER A 62 10.60 20.93 -8.13
C SER A 62 11.91 21.68 -7.93
N VAL A 63 12.47 22.24 -9.01
CA VAL A 63 13.67 23.10 -8.93
C VAL A 63 13.42 24.30 -8.01
N SER A 64 12.23 24.89 -8.02
CA SER A 64 11.89 26.02 -7.14
C SER A 64 11.83 25.65 -5.64
N ILE A 65 11.68 24.36 -5.32
CA ILE A 65 11.61 23.85 -3.95
C ILE A 65 13.00 23.47 -3.45
N HIS A 66 13.67 22.52 -4.12
CA HIS A 66 14.95 21.96 -3.64
C HIS A 66 16.19 22.55 -4.34
N GLY A 67 16.01 23.36 -5.39
CA GLY A 67 17.10 24.08 -6.05
C GLY A 67 18.06 23.22 -6.88
N ILE A 68 17.66 22.02 -7.29
CA ILE A 68 18.49 21.08 -8.08
C ILE A 68 18.02 21.11 -9.52
N THR A 69 18.84 21.62 -10.44
CA THR A 69 18.51 21.66 -11.87
C THR A 69 18.85 20.34 -12.56
N THR A 70 18.17 20.05 -13.68
CA THR A 70 18.50 18.89 -14.52
C THR A 70 19.97 18.91 -14.96
N GLU A 71 20.52 20.09 -15.27
CA GLU A 71 21.92 20.26 -15.66
C GLU A 71 22.88 19.92 -14.52
N GLN A 72 22.60 20.39 -13.30
CA GLN A 72 23.38 20.08 -12.09
C GLN A 72 23.34 18.58 -11.77
N ALA A 73 22.15 17.97 -11.76
CA ALA A 73 22.00 16.55 -11.51
C ALA A 73 22.65 15.69 -12.61
N THR A 74 22.68 16.16 -13.86
CA THR A 74 23.36 15.46 -14.95
C THR A 74 24.88 15.53 -14.80
N ALA A 75 25.42 16.70 -14.45
CA ALA A 75 26.86 16.92 -14.34
C ALA A 75 27.48 16.27 -13.08
N GLN A 76 26.76 16.27 -11.96
CA GLN A 76 27.28 15.89 -10.64
C GLN A 76 26.61 14.64 -10.05
N GLY A 77 25.53 14.14 -10.68
CA GLY A 77 24.79 12.99 -10.18
C GLY A 77 25.47 11.65 -10.51
N VAL A 78 25.25 10.69 -9.61
CA VAL A 78 25.62 9.29 -9.76
C VAL A 78 24.48 8.50 -10.40
N GLU A 79 24.80 7.29 -10.86
CA GLU A 79 23.80 6.36 -11.39
C GLU A 79 22.76 5.99 -10.31
N LEU A 80 21.48 5.88 -10.68
CA LEU A 80 20.41 5.53 -9.74
C LEU A 80 20.70 4.23 -8.97
N SER A 81 21.25 3.23 -9.68
CA SER A 81 21.65 1.96 -9.09
C SER A 81 22.69 2.14 -7.99
N GLU A 82 23.67 3.01 -8.20
CA GLU A 82 24.76 3.28 -7.25
C GLU A 82 24.23 3.99 -5.99
N ALA A 83 23.35 4.99 -6.16
CA ALA A 83 22.74 5.69 -5.05
C ALA A 83 21.94 4.74 -4.13
N LEU A 84 21.15 3.84 -4.72
CA LEU A 84 20.37 2.85 -3.98
C LEU A 84 21.24 1.77 -3.33
N ASP A 85 22.33 1.34 -3.98
CA ASP A 85 23.27 0.37 -3.41
C ASP A 85 23.96 0.93 -2.16
N GLN A 86 24.35 2.21 -2.16
CA GLN A 86 24.94 2.86 -0.98
C GLN A 86 23.94 2.99 0.17
N LEU A 87 22.67 3.29 -0.10
CA LEU A 87 21.62 3.34 0.93
C LEU A 87 21.36 1.96 1.54
N VAL A 88 21.27 0.91 0.71
CA VAL A 88 21.08 -0.47 1.18
C VAL A 88 22.26 -0.91 2.04
N LEU A 89 23.49 -0.58 1.63
CA LEU A 89 24.70 -0.84 2.41
C LEU A 89 24.68 -0.12 3.75
N ALA A 90 24.35 1.18 3.78
CA ALA A 90 24.23 1.98 5.00
C ALA A 90 23.14 1.45 5.95
N ALA A 91 22.06 0.90 5.41
CA ALA A 91 20.99 0.27 6.19
C ALA A 91 21.37 -1.09 6.79
N GLY A 92 22.42 -1.74 6.27
CA GLY A 92 22.80 -3.12 6.64
C GLY A 92 23.00 -3.30 8.14
N GLU A 93 23.75 -2.40 8.77
CA GLU A 93 24.07 -2.44 10.21
C GLU A 93 23.01 -1.76 11.10
N CYS A 94 21.98 -1.17 10.49
CA CYS A 94 20.91 -0.47 11.19
C CYS A 94 19.76 -1.43 11.54
N ARG A 95 19.23 -1.28 12.75
CA ARG A 95 18.03 -1.99 13.22
C ARG A 95 16.76 -1.19 12.93
N TYR A 96 16.87 0.14 13.00
CA TYR A 96 15.78 1.08 12.80
C TYR A 96 16.01 1.89 11.54
N VAL A 97 14.92 2.13 10.79
CA VAL A 97 14.90 3.05 9.64
C VAL A 97 13.87 4.12 9.93
N ALA A 98 14.28 5.38 9.84
CA ALA A 98 13.49 6.53 10.22
C ALA A 98 13.50 7.63 9.15
N ALA A 99 12.39 8.36 9.05
CA ALA A 99 12.28 9.56 8.21
C ALA A 99 11.11 10.43 8.68
N HIS A 100 11.05 11.68 8.22
CA HIS A 100 9.94 12.59 8.49
C HIS A 100 8.94 12.51 7.34
N ASN A 101 7.86 11.73 7.55
CA ASN A 101 6.97 11.22 6.49
C ASN A 101 7.47 9.95 5.78
N LEU A 102 8.06 9.04 6.55
CA LEU A 102 8.62 7.75 6.09
C LEU A 102 7.80 6.93 5.08
N GLU A 103 6.46 7.04 5.06
CA GLU A 103 5.63 6.36 4.06
C GLU A 103 5.92 6.86 2.64
N TYR A 104 6.14 8.16 2.48
CA TYR A 104 6.49 8.79 1.20
C TYR A 104 7.89 8.36 0.75
N ASP A 105 8.89 8.55 1.61
CA ASP A 105 10.30 8.27 1.26
C ASP A 105 10.54 6.78 0.93
N LEU A 106 9.89 5.87 1.68
CA LEU A 106 9.94 4.44 1.37
C LEU A 106 9.26 4.10 0.05
N ALA A 107 8.21 4.82 -0.34
CA ALA A 107 7.54 4.57 -1.61
C ALA A 107 8.37 5.07 -2.80
N ILE A 108 9.09 6.17 -2.66
CA ILE A 108 10.04 6.67 -3.68
C ILE A 108 11.18 5.67 -3.88
N VAL A 109 11.87 5.30 -2.80
CA VAL A 109 12.96 4.32 -2.83
C VAL A 109 12.45 2.96 -3.34
N GLY A 110 11.26 2.53 -2.89
CA GLY A 110 10.63 1.29 -3.32
C GLY A 110 10.24 1.26 -4.80
N ALA A 111 9.74 2.37 -5.33
CA ALA A 111 9.41 2.49 -6.76
C ALA A 111 10.68 2.46 -7.64
N GLU A 112 11.77 3.12 -7.23
CA GLU A 112 13.03 3.08 -7.96
C GLU A 112 13.69 1.68 -7.91
N LEU A 113 13.67 1.01 -6.74
CA LEU A 113 14.13 -0.38 -6.64
C LEU A 113 13.30 -1.32 -7.53
N HIS A 114 11.98 -1.12 -7.59
CA HIS A 114 11.12 -1.89 -8.49
C HIS A 114 11.46 -1.64 -9.97
N ARG A 115 11.75 -0.38 -10.38
CA ARG A 115 12.19 -0.06 -11.75
C ARG A 115 13.50 -0.78 -12.12
N LEU A 116 14.37 -1.02 -11.14
CA LEU A 116 15.61 -1.79 -11.30
C LEU A 116 15.44 -3.31 -11.11
N GLY A 117 14.22 -3.80 -10.83
CA GLY A 117 13.96 -5.22 -10.59
C GLY A 117 14.53 -5.77 -9.27
N ARG A 118 14.75 -4.90 -8.27
CA ARG A 118 15.35 -5.20 -6.97
C ARG A 118 14.29 -5.36 -5.86
N PRO A 119 14.60 -6.08 -4.76
CA PRO A 119 13.68 -6.26 -3.64
C PRO A 119 13.42 -4.94 -2.89
N ALA A 120 12.29 -4.86 -2.18
CA ALA A 120 11.88 -3.66 -1.44
C ALA A 120 12.81 -3.36 -0.26
N PHE A 121 13.13 -2.08 -0.07
CA PHE A 121 13.95 -1.57 1.02
C PHE A 121 13.21 -1.56 2.37
N GLY A 122 13.91 -1.91 3.45
CA GLY A 122 13.41 -1.77 4.82
C GLY A 122 12.46 -2.87 5.32
N ALA A 123 12.26 -3.95 4.57
CA ALA A 123 11.34 -5.05 4.93
C ALA A 123 11.78 -5.83 6.21
N ASP A 124 13.08 -5.87 6.50
CA ASP A 124 13.67 -6.52 7.67
C ASP A 124 13.92 -5.56 8.84
N LYS A 125 13.57 -4.27 8.71
CA LYS A 125 13.93 -3.20 9.65
C LYS A 125 12.72 -2.74 10.49
N GLN A 126 12.98 -2.13 11.64
CA GLN A 126 11.94 -1.45 12.43
C GLN A 126 11.73 -0.03 11.93
N LEU A 127 10.56 0.24 11.37
CA LEU A 127 10.23 1.52 10.72
C LEU A 127 9.74 2.56 11.74
N VAL A 128 10.25 3.79 11.66
CA VAL A 128 9.99 4.86 12.63
C VAL A 128 9.64 6.18 11.93
N CYS A 129 8.48 6.75 12.21
CA CYS A 129 8.04 8.00 11.56
C CYS A 129 7.99 9.17 12.55
N THR A 130 8.90 10.14 12.43
CA THR A 130 8.97 11.30 13.36
C THR A 130 7.76 12.21 13.25
N MET A 131 7.16 12.35 12.06
CA MET A 131 5.90 13.07 11.83
C MET A 131 4.77 12.54 12.73
N ARG A 132 4.71 11.22 12.96
CA ARG A 132 3.69 10.59 13.82
C ARG A 132 4.01 10.72 15.30
N MET A 133 5.26 10.47 15.65
CA MET A 133 5.74 10.67 17.01
C MET A 133 5.49 12.12 17.49
N GLY A 134 5.50 13.09 16.56
CA GLY A 134 5.20 14.49 16.84
C GLY A 134 3.72 14.90 16.91
N THR A 135 2.77 14.01 16.56
CA THR A 135 1.34 14.39 16.38
C THR A 135 0.62 14.80 17.67
N ASN A 136 1.10 14.37 18.84
CA ASN A 136 0.49 14.67 20.15
C ASN A 136 1.27 15.72 20.97
N LEU A 137 2.28 16.36 20.40
CA LEU A 137 2.92 17.51 21.05
C LEU A 137 1.99 18.70 20.90
N GLU A 138 1.68 19.38 22.00
CA GLU A 138 0.70 20.47 22.07
C GLU A 138 1.07 21.68 21.19
N THR A 139 0.92 21.56 19.87
CA THR A 139 1.09 22.65 18.92
C THR A 139 -0.23 23.39 18.68
N GLY A 140 -1.02 23.62 19.74
CA GLY A 140 -2.08 24.64 19.82
C GLY A 140 -3.25 24.66 18.82
N LYS A 141 -3.19 24.07 17.62
CA LYS A 141 -4.24 24.06 16.58
C LYS A 141 -4.07 22.88 15.60
N ARG A 142 -5.12 22.04 15.55
CA ARG A 142 -5.51 21.02 14.54
C ARG A 142 -4.93 19.60 14.65
N SER A 143 -5.81 18.64 14.37
CA SER A 143 -5.62 17.20 14.11
C SER A 143 -4.74 16.86 12.88
N LYS A 144 -3.79 17.73 12.49
CA LYS A 144 -2.88 17.48 11.36
C LYS A 144 -1.48 17.14 11.89
N PRO A 145 -0.79 16.14 11.32
CA PRO A 145 0.60 15.86 11.67
C PRO A 145 1.49 17.08 11.39
N PRO A 146 2.47 17.40 12.27
CA PRO A 146 3.33 18.56 12.08
C PRO A 146 4.29 18.34 10.91
N LYS A 147 4.58 19.42 10.16
CA LYS A 147 5.71 19.43 9.22
C LYS A 147 7.04 19.37 9.96
N LEU A 148 8.13 19.03 9.28
CA LEU A 148 9.45 18.86 9.92
C LEU A 148 9.90 20.13 10.64
N HIS A 149 9.79 21.29 9.98
CA HIS A 149 10.12 22.57 10.60
C HIS A 149 9.21 22.90 11.80
N GLU A 150 7.90 22.61 11.72
CA GLU A 150 6.96 22.84 12.83
C GLU A 150 7.34 21.97 14.05
N LEU A 151 7.71 20.71 13.80
CA LEU A 151 8.16 19.79 14.84
C LEU A 151 9.50 20.24 15.44
N HIS A 152 10.46 20.64 14.60
CA HIS A 152 11.76 21.12 15.05
C HIS A 152 11.61 22.38 15.92
N THR A 153 10.84 23.37 15.47
CA THR A 153 10.57 24.59 16.23
C THR A 153 9.80 24.30 17.52
N ALA A 154 8.84 23.36 17.51
CA ALA A 154 8.13 22.96 18.73
C ALA A 154 9.02 22.24 19.76
N LEU A 155 10.05 21.53 19.31
CA LEU A 155 10.97 20.82 20.20
C LEU A 155 12.10 21.70 20.74
N PHE A 156 12.62 22.63 19.93
CA PHE A 156 13.85 23.38 20.21
C PHE A 156 13.70 24.90 20.27
N GLY A 157 12.57 25.47 19.82
CA GLY A 157 12.36 26.93 19.79
C GLY A 157 13.16 27.68 18.71
N GLU A 158 13.79 26.95 17.79
CA GLU A 158 14.66 27.48 16.72
C GLU A 158 14.08 27.13 15.34
N GLU A 159 14.27 28.02 14.36
CA GLU A 159 13.99 27.72 12.96
C GLU A 159 15.09 26.85 12.35
N MET A 160 14.71 25.99 11.39
CA MET A 160 15.61 25.06 10.73
C MET A 160 16.47 25.81 9.69
N GLN A 161 17.79 25.67 9.74
CA GLN A 161 18.69 26.22 8.73
C GLN A 161 18.79 25.29 7.51
N GLY A 162 18.64 25.82 6.30
CA GLY A 162 18.82 25.05 5.06
C GLY A 162 17.67 24.12 4.68
N ALA A 163 16.42 24.47 5.02
CA ALA A 163 15.23 23.69 4.67
C ALA A 163 15.13 23.37 3.17
N HIS A 164 14.61 22.18 2.84
CA HIS A 164 14.43 21.68 1.46
C HIS A 164 15.74 21.24 0.78
N ARG A 165 16.64 20.66 1.58
CA ARG A 165 17.81 19.90 1.11
C ARG A 165 17.82 18.59 1.89
N ALA A 166 17.92 17.46 1.20
CA ALA A 166 17.80 16.14 1.83
C ALA A 166 18.77 15.97 3.01
N GLY A 167 20.00 16.48 2.90
CA GLY A 167 21.00 16.40 3.99
C GLY A 167 20.63 17.21 5.24
N ALA A 168 20.08 18.42 5.08
CA ALA A 168 19.65 19.25 6.20
C ALA A 168 18.41 18.68 6.88
N ASP A 169 17.49 18.14 6.09
CA ASP A 169 16.24 17.54 6.56
C ASP A 169 16.52 16.21 7.30
N VAL A 170 17.50 15.42 6.87
CA VAL A 170 18.01 14.23 7.62
C VAL A 170 18.53 14.63 8.99
N ALA A 171 19.38 15.65 9.08
CA ALA A 171 19.96 16.09 10.35
C ALA A 171 18.87 16.62 11.31
N ALA A 172 17.93 17.41 10.80
CA ALA A 172 16.80 17.91 11.57
C ALA A 172 15.84 16.79 12.01
N CYS A 173 15.58 15.82 11.14
CA CYS A 173 14.76 14.64 11.45
C CYS A 173 15.41 13.78 12.54
N ALA A 174 16.73 13.56 12.47
CA ALA A 174 17.49 12.84 13.48
C ALA A 174 17.43 13.57 14.84
N ARG A 175 17.68 14.89 14.83
CA ARG A 175 17.59 15.74 16.05
C ARG A 175 16.21 15.63 16.70
N CYS A 176 15.14 15.70 15.90
CA CYS A 176 13.77 15.53 16.38
C CYS A 176 13.51 14.12 16.94
N LEU A 177 13.96 13.07 16.23
CA LEU A 177 13.79 11.67 16.66
C LEU A 177 14.35 11.44 18.06
N PHE A 178 15.60 11.81 18.30
CA PHE A 178 16.26 11.57 19.59
C PHE A 178 15.69 12.45 20.71
N ALA A 179 15.27 13.69 20.42
CA ALA A 179 14.57 14.51 21.41
C ALA A 179 13.20 13.93 21.81
N LEU A 180 12.48 13.32 20.88
CA LEU A 180 11.21 12.63 21.19
C LEU A 180 11.45 11.38 22.04
N LEU A 181 12.50 10.62 21.74
CA LEU A 181 12.88 9.46 22.54
C LEU A 181 13.30 9.85 23.95
N GLN A 182 14.06 10.94 24.11
CA GLN A 182 14.41 11.49 25.42
C GLN A 182 13.19 11.96 26.22
N ARG A 183 12.13 12.44 25.55
CA ARG A 183 10.84 12.81 26.17
C ARG A 183 9.93 11.61 26.45
N GLY A 184 10.39 10.38 26.24
CA GLY A 184 9.63 9.15 26.53
C GLY A 184 8.53 8.84 25.51
N VAL A 185 8.55 9.47 24.33
CA VAL A 185 7.60 9.18 23.25
C VAL A 185 7.94 7.80 22.66
N SER A 186 6.97 6.89 22.68
CA SER A 186 7.15 5.54 22.13
C SER A 186 7.39 5.58 20.61
N LEU A 187 8.26 4.70 20.13
CA LEU A 187 8.47 4.51 18.68
C LEU A 187 7.15 4.14 18.01
N GLN A 188 6.76 4.90 16.98
CA GLN A 188 5.56 4.64 16.20
C GLN A 188 5.92 4.27 14.76
N ALA A 189 5.36 3.16 14.28
CA ALA A 189 5.50 2.74 12.90
C ALA A 189 4.69 3.66 11.95
N PRO A 190 5.16 3.89 10.71
CA PRO A 190 4.37 4.52 9.65
C PRO A 190 3.09 3.70 9.36
N ASN A 191 2.04 4.31 8.81
CA ASN A 191 0.94 3.56 8.19
C ASN A 191 1.47 3.19 6.82
N LEU A 192 2.44 2.28 6.72
CA LEU A 192 2.54 1.61 5.44
C LEU A 192 1.16 0.98 5.22
N PRO A 193 0.55 1.09 4.02
CA PRO A 193 -0.32 0.01 3.61
C PRO A 193 0.53 -1.23 3.83
N LEU A 194 0.17 -2.04 4.83
CA LEU A 194 0.69 -3.41 5.00
C LEU A 194 0.85 -3.91 3.57
N PRO A 195 2.05 -4.33 3.11
CA PRO A 195 2.26 -4.71 1.72
C PRO A 195 1.04 -5.52 1.35
N LYS A 196 0.15 -4.96 0.50
CA LYS A 196 -1.21 -5.49 0.30
C LYS A 196 -0.96 -6.96 0.11
N ALA A 197 -1.33 -7.79 1.08
CA ALA A 197 -0.82 -9.16 1.17
C ALA A 197 -0.97 -9.71 -0.24
N ALA A 198 0.17 -9.90 -0.94
CA ALA A 198 0.22 -9.98 -2.40
C ALA A 198 -0.99 -10.80 -2.82
N PRO A 199 -1.99 -10.20 -3.52
CA PRO A 199 -3.41 -10.54 -3.41
C PRO A 199 -3.51 -12.02 -3.18
N ARG A 200 -3.67 -12.44 -1.89
CA ARG A 200 -3.31 -13.78 -1.41
C ARG A 200 -3.46 -14.73 -2.57
N ALA A 201 -2.34 -15.19 -3.15
CA ALA A 201 -2.34 -15.98 -4.39
C ALA A 201 -3.57 -16.86 -4.31
N LYS A 202 -4.58 -16.57 -5.15
CA LYS A 202 -5.97 -17.05 -4.96
C LYS A 202 -5.83 -18.48 -4.50
N SER A 203 -6.09 -18.75 -3.22
CA SER A 203 -5.90 -20.09 -2.66
C SER A 203 -6.58 -20.98 -3.65
N THR A 204 -5.84 -21.85 -4.35
CA THR A 204 -6.32 -22.62 -5.50
C THR A 204 -7.73 -23.04 -5.20
N LEU A 205 -8.70 -22.33 -5.80
CA LEU A 205 -10.09 -22.54 -5.47
C LEU A 205 -10.34 -24.00 -5.83
N PRO A 206 -10.94 -24.81 -4.94
CA PRO A 206 -11.24 -26.19 -5.26
C PRO A 206 -11.92 -26.19 -6.61
N THR A 207 -11.46 -27.04 -7.54
CA THR A 207 -12.02 -27.19 -8.88
C THR A 207 -13.53 -27.30 -8.74
N LEU A 208 -14.24 -26.21 -9.07
CA LEU A 208 -15.68 -26.17 -8.91
C LEU A 208 -16.27 -27.10 -9.96
N ASP A 209 -17.19 -27.96 -9.56
CA ASP A 209 -17.97 -28.76 -10.50
C ASP A 209 -18.94 -27.83 -11.24
N LEU A 210 -18.43 -27.19 -12.29
CA LEU A 210 -19.20 -26.27 -13.14
C LEU A 210 -20.26 -27.02 -13.95
N ASP A 211 -20.20 -28.35 -14.03
CA ASP A 211 -21.23 -29.18 -14.70
C ASP A 211 -22.46 -29.41 -13.81
N ASN A 212 -22.40 -28.99 -12.54
CA ASN A 212 -23.53 -29.07 -11.63
C ASN A 212 -24.64 -28.09 -12.04
N ARG A 213 -25.77 -28.63 -12.52
CA ARG A 213 -26.94 -27.87 -12.97
C ARG A 213 -27.44 -26.90 -11.90
N GLU A 214 -27.57 -27.34 -10.64
CA GLU A 214 -28.07 -26.48 -9.56
C GLU A 214 -27.09 -25.35 -9.20
N PHE A 215 -25.78 -25.56 -9.33
CA PHE A 215 -24.79 -24.47 -9.22
C PHE A 215 -24.93 -23.45 -10.34
N GLN A 216 -25.07 -23.89 -11.58
CA GLN A 216 -25.26 -22.99 -12.72
C GLN A 216 -26.55 -22.17 -12.56
N LEU A 217 -27.65 -22.81 -12.17
CA LEU A 217 -28.92 -22.12 -11.92
C LEU A 217 -28.81 -21.07 -10.82
N ALA A 218 -28.19 -21.41 -9.68
CA ALA A 218 -27.96 -20.45 -8.61
C ALA A 218 -27.08 -19.29 -9.06
N LEU A 219 -26.00 -19.57 -9.79
CA LEU A 219 -25.09 -18.56 -10.33
C LEU A 219 -25.82 -17.62 -11.30
N ASP A 220 -26.62 -18.17 -12.22
CA ASP A 220 -27.38 -17.40 -13.18
C ASP A 220 -28.44 -16.51 -12.51
N LEU A 221 -29.12 -17.01 -11.48
CA LEU A 221 -30.05 -16.22 -10.68
C LEU A 221 -29.34 -15.06 -9.96
N ILE A 222 -28.15 -15.32 -9.41
CA ILE A 222 -27.36 -14.31 -8.68
C ILE A 222 -26.82 -13.24 -9.65
N GLU A 223 -26.21 -13.63 -10.77
CA GLU A 223 -25.56 -12.68 -11.67
C GLU A 223 -26.57 -11.88 -12.50
N ASN A 224 -27.65 -12.52 -12.96
CA ASN A 224 -28.50 -11.92 -13.98
C ASN A 224 -29.81 -11.34 -13.43
N THR A 225 -30.21 -11.67 -12.21
CA THR A 225 -31.50 -11.22 -11.62
C THR A 225 -31.28 -10.42 -10.34
N ASN A 226 -32.31 -9.73 -9.84
CA ASN A 226 -32.33 -9.15 -8.48
C ASN A 226 -33.19 -9.96 -7.52
N ARG A 227 -33.59 -11.19 -7.87
CA ARG A 227 -34.41 -12.07 -7.03
C ARG A 227 -33.59 -12.60 -5.87
N SER A 228 -34.15 -12.60 -4.67
CA SER A 228 -33.50 -13.23 -3.52
C SER A 228 -33.54 -14.74 -3.67
N VAL A 229 -32.41 -15.38 -3.36
CA VAL A 229 -32.21 -16.83 -3.54
C VAL A 229 -31.90 -17.44 -2.19
N PHE A 230 -32.57 -18.53 -1.85
CA PHE A 230 -32.18 -19.42 -0.77
C PHE A 230 -31.47 -20.64 -1.33
N LEU A 231 -30.16 -20.69 -1.12
CA LEU A 231 -29.32 -21.81 -1.48
C LEU A 231 -29.22 -22.77 -0.30
N THR A 232 -29.77 -23.96 -0.50
CA THR A 232 -29.76 -25.02 0.50
C THR A 232 -29.19 -26.32 -0.05
N GLY A 233 -29.11 -27.33 0.80
CA GLY A 233 -28.64 -28.65 0.43
C GLY A 233 -28.11 -29.41 1.63
N LYS A 234 -27.98 -30.72 1.46
CA LYS A 234 -27.50 -31.64 2.49
C LYS A 234 -26.08 -31.30 2.96
N ALA A 235 -25.67 -31.91 4.07
CA ALA A 235 -24.27 -31.82 4.50
C ALA A 235 -23.34 -32.36 3.40
N GLY A 236 -22.28 -31.63 3.08
CA GLY A 236 -21.30 -32.06 2.07
C GLY A 236 -21.66 -31.81 0.60
N THR A 237 -22.70 -31.01 0.30
CA THR A 237 -23.09 -30.66 -1.07
C THR A 237 -22.35 -29.45 -1.67
N GLY A 238 -21.32 -28.93 -0.99
CA GLY A 238 -20.46 -27.87 -1.52
C GLY A 238 -20.94 -26.43 -1.30
N LYS A 239 -21.93 -26.17 -0.43
CA LYS A 239 -22.44 -24.82 -0.09
C LYS A 239 -21.33 -23.79 0.20
N SER A 240 -20.40 -24.11 1.11
CA SER A 240 -19.31 -23.20 1.48
C SER A 240 -18.32 -22.97 0.32
N THR A 241 -18.12 -23.98 -0.53
CA THR A 241 -17.30 -23.86 -1.74
C THR A 241 -17.95 -22.91 -2.74
N PHE A 242 -19.27 -23.04 -2.95
CA PHE A 242 -20.05 -22.14 -3.79
C PHE A 242 -20.01 -20.70 -3.28
N LEU A 243 -20.18 -20.48 -1.96
CA LEU A 243 -20.10 -19.14 -1.37
C LEU A 243 -18.75 -18.48 -1.65
N ARG A 244 -17.63 -19.18 -1.43
CA ARG A 244 -16.28 -18.66 -1.72
C ARG A 244 -16.11 -18.34 -3.20
N TYR A 245 -16.69 -19.15 -4.09
CA TYR A 245 -16.66 -18.91 -5.53
C TYR A 245 -17.41 -17.63 -5.90
N ILE A 246 -18.64 -17.46 -5.42
CA ILE A 246 -19.46 -16.26 -5.67
C ILE A 246 -18.75 -15.01 -5.19
N VAL A 247 -18.24 -15.00 -3.95
CA VAL A 247 -17.51 -13.85 -3.40
C VAL A 247 -16.29 -13.48 -4.25
N ALA A 248 -15.65 -14.46 -4.88
CA ALA A 248 -14.46 -14.24 -5.71
C ALA A 248 -14.74 -13.89 -7.18
N HIS A 249 -15.93 -14.22 -7.72
CA HIS A 249 -16.22 -14.12 -9.16
C HIS A 249 -17.45 -13.28 -9.50
N THR A 250 -18.28 -12.92 -8.52
CA THR A 250 -19.48 -12.12 -8.79
C THR A 250 -19.12 -10.73 -9.29
N ARG A 251 -19.90 -10.22 -10.24
CA ARG A 251 -19.78 -8.83 -10.71
C ARG A 251 -20.41 -7.85 -9.74
N LYS A 252 -21.30 -8.34 -8.87
CA LYS A 252 -22.05 -7.52 -7.93
C LYS A 252 -21.19 -7.09 -6.77
N LYS A 253 -21.40 -5.88 -6.29
CA LYS A 253 -20.77 -5.40 -5.06
C LYS A 253 -21.37 -6.12 -3.86
N ALA A 254 -20.72 -7.21 -3.45
CA ALA A 254 -21.23 -8.15 -2.46
C ALA A 254 -20.64 -7.92 -1.06
N ILE A 255 -21.47 -8.12 -0.03
CA ILE A 255 -21.03 -8.25 1.36
C ILE A 255 -21.46 -9.61 1.91
N VAL A 256 -20.65 -10.16 2.81
CA VAL A 256 -20.94 -11.43 3.49
C VAL A 256 -21.22 -11.16 4.96
N VAL A 257 -22.37 -11.62 5.43
CA VAL A 257 -22.79 -11.52 6.82
C VAL A 257 -23.20 -12.88 7.37
N ALA A 258 -23.11 -13.05 8.68
CA ALA A 258 -23.54 -14.26 9.36
C ALA A 258 -24.19 -13.94 10.72
N PRO A 259 -25.00 -14.85 11.31
CA PRO A 259 -25.66 -14.61 12.59
C PRO A 259 -24.71 -14.62 13.79
N THR A 260 -23.61 -15.38 13.73
CA THR A 260 -22.66 -15.54 14.84
C THR A 260 -21.26 -15.06 14.48
N GLY A 261 -20.46 -14.66 15.47
CA GLY A 261 -19.09 -14.17 15.26
C GLY A 261 -18.18 -15.22 14.62
N VAL A 262 -18.28 -16.49 15.04
CA VAL A 262 -17.50 -17.60 14.47
C VAL A 262 -17.88 -17.88 13.02
N ALA A 263 -19.18 -17.88 12.69
CA ALA A 263 -19.64 -18.06 11.31
C ALA A 263 -19.17 -16.90 10.42
N ALA A 264 -19.27 -15.66 10.91
CA ALA A 264 -18.80 -14.48 10.19
C ALA A 264 -17.29 -14.55 9.92
N LEU A 265 -16.51 -14.95 10.93
CA LEU A 265 -15.06 -15.12 10.80
C LEU A 265 -14.69 -16.20 9.77
N ASN A 266 -15.41 -17.33 9.77
CA ASN A 266 -15.18 -18.42 8.81
C ASN A 266 -15.58 -18.05 7.38
N ALA A 267 -16.60 -17.22 7.21
CA ALA A 267 -17.06 -16.74 5.92
C ALA A 267 -16.23 -15.54 5.39
N GLY A 268 -15.32 -15.00 6.20
CA GLY A 268 -14.55 -13.80 5.87
C GLY A 268 -15.39 -12.52 5.84
N GLY A 269 -16.48 -12.50 6.63
CA GLY A 269 -17.44 -11.41 6.70
C GLY A 269 -17.59 -10.85 8.12
N MET A 270 -18.75 -10.26 8.39
CA MET A 270 -19.09 -9.72 9.72
C MET A 270 -20.47 -10.16 10.20
N THR A 271 -20.81 -9.90 11.46
CA THR A 271 -22.13 -10.26 11.98
C THR A 271 -23.23 -9.36 11.42
N ILE A 272 -24.43 -9.90 11.23
CA ILE A 272 -25.62 -9.14 10.77
C ILE A 272 -25.85 -7.90 11.66
N HIS A 273 -25.78 -8.10 12.99
CA HIS A 273 -25.98 -7.03 13.96
C HIS A 273 -25.00 -5.87 13.76
N LYS A 274 -23.70 -6.17 13.58
CA LYS A 274 -22.68 -5.14 13.36
C LYS A 274 -22.85 -4.48 11.98
N MET A 275 -23.11 -5.26 10.93
CA MET A 275 -23.26 -4.75 9.56
C MET A 275 -24.41 -3.76 9.44
N PHE A 276 -25.55 -4.05 10.06
CA PHE A 276 -26.75 -3.21 9.92
C PHE A 276 -27.01 -2.31 11.13
N GLY A 277 -26.17 -2.38 12.17
CA GLY A 277 -26.34 -1.61 13.42
C GLY A 277 -27.60 -2.00 14.18
N LEU A 278 -27.94 -3.29 14.18
CA LEU A 278 -29.16 -3.79 14.79
C LEU A 278 -28.95 -4.04 16.30
N PRO A 279 -29.87 -3.57 17.17
CA PRO A 279 -29.82 -3.92 18.60
C PRO A 279 -30.08 -5.42 18.84
N PHE A 280 -29.73 -5.88 20.04
CA PHE A 280 -30.10 -7.23 20.48
C PHE A 280 -31.56 -7.26 20.99
N GLY A 281 -32.19 -8.44 20.91
CA GLY A 281 -33.57 -8.68 21.32
C GLY A 281 -34.52 -8.86 20.13
N ILE A 282 -35.83 -8.88 20.41
CA ILE A 282 -36.88 -8.99 19.38
C ILE A 282 -37.06 -7.65 18.66
N MET A 283 -37.12 -7.72 17.33
CA MET A 283 -37.43 -6.57 16.47
C MET A 283 -38.90 -6.54 16.12
N GLN A 284 -39.54 -5.39 16.34
CA GLN A 284 -40.92 -5.19 15.90
C GLN A 284 -40.94 -4.74 14.43
N PRO A 285 -42.02 -5.03 13.69
CA PRO A 285 -42.24 -4.36 12.41
C PRO A 285 -42.18 -2.83 12.59
N ASN A 286 -41.41 -2.15 11.76
CA ASN A 286 -41.17 -0.69 11.85
C ASN A 286 -40.44 -0.22 13.13
N ASP A 287 -39.60 -1.06 13.73
CA ASP A 287 -38.81 -0.69 14.90
C ASP A 287 -37.97 0.59 14.67
N HIS A 288 -38.20 1.61 15.50
CA HIS A 288 -37.49 2.89 15.42
C HIS A 288 -36.01 2.79 15.82
N ARG A 289 -35.59 1.68 16.44
CA ARG A 289 -34.19 1.45 16.80
C ARG A 289 -33.33 1.11 15.58
N ILE A 290 -33.92 0.83 14.42
CA ILE A 290 -33.20 0.58 13.17
C ILE A 290 -32.64 1.91 12.64
N VAL A 291 -31.32 1.98 12.57
CA VAL A 291 -30.60 3.23 12.33
C VAL A 291 -30.58 3.60 10.84
N TYR A 292 -30.85 4.87 10.57
CA TYR A 292 -30.56 5.50 9.28
C TYR A 292 -29.21 6.25 9.38
N PHE A 293 -28.23 5.82 8.57
CA PHE A 293 -26.85 6.31 8.64
C PHE A 293 -26.60 7.58 7.80
N GLY A 294 -27.53 7.90 6.88
CA GLY A 294 -27.38 9.01 5.93
C GLY A 294 -27.64 10.40 6.52
N PRO A 295 -27.74 11.42 5.65
CA PRO A 295 -27.86 12.82 6.07
C PRO A 295 -29.09 13.06 6.92
N GLN A 296 -28.90 13.53 8.16
CA GLN A 296 -29.99 13.86 9.06
C GLN A 296 -30.74 15.11 8.58
N ARG A 297 -32.05 15.10 8.75
CA ARG A 297 -32.95 16.13 8.17
C ARG A 297 -32.62 17.56 8.61
N TYR A 298 -32.10 17.73 9.82
CA TYR A 298 -31.85 19.05 10.42
C TYR A 298 -30.40 19.50 10.36
N THR A 299 -29.44 18.58 10.42
CA THR A 299 -28.01 18.92 10.41
C THR A 299 -27.37 18.74 9.03
N GLY A 300 -27.97 17.95 8.14
CA GLY A 300 -27.36 17.57 6.86
C GLY A 300 -26.19 16.59 7.00
N GLU A 301 -25.74 16.32 8.23
CA GLU A 301 -24.62 15.43 8.52
C GLU A 301 -25.07 13.96 8.52
N CYS A 302 -24.22 13.08 7.99
CA CYS A 302 -24.42 11.65 8.08
C CYS A 302 -24.01 11.15 9.46
N LEU A 303 -24.84 10.31 10.08
CA LEU A 303 -24.49 9.64 11.34
C LEU A 303 -23.26 8.72 11.14
N ASN A 304 -23.16 8.09 9.97
CA ASN A 304 -21.97 7.35 9.56
C ASN A 304 -21.87 7.36 8.03
N GLN A 305 -21.09 8.31 7.50
CA GLN A 305 -20.89 8.50 6.06
C GLN A 305 -20.40 7.21 5.38
N ALA A 306 -19.30 6.62 5.87
CA ALA A 306 -18.71 5.42 5.28
C ALA A 306 -19.70 4.24 5.21
N LYS A 307 -20.51 4.05 6.25
CA LYS A 307 -21.51 2.98 6.29
C LYS A 307 -22.71 3.27 5.38
N TYR A 308 -23.13 4.53 5.30
CA TYR A 308 -24.16 4.96 4.38
C TYR A 308 -23.74 4.74 2.92
N ASP A 309 -22.52 5.15 2.55
CA ASP A 309 -21.99 5.00 1.19
C ASP A 309 -21.81 3.53 0.81
N LEU A 310 -21.31 2.71 1.76
CA LEU A 310 -21.26 1.27 1.61
C LEU A 310 -22.64 0.68 1.33
N LEU A 311 -23.63 0.97 2.18
CA LEU A 311 -24.98 0.45 1.99
C LEU A 311 -25.65 0.98 0.73
N GLN A 312 -25.29 2.17 0.23
CA GLN A 312 -25.72 2.65 -1.08
C GLN A 312 -25.12 1.80 -2.21
N ALA A 313 -23.82 1.51 -2.13
CA ALA A 313 -23.08 0.77 -3.15
C ALA A 313 -23.36 -0.74 -3.20
N VAL A 314 -23.72 -1.36 -2.08
CA VAL A 314 -24.00 -2.81 -2.01
C VAL A 314 -25.12 -3.21 -2.96
N GLU A 315 -24.90 -4.26 -3.74
CA GLU A 315 -25.87 -4.84 -4.68
C GLU A 315 -26.32 -6.24 -4.24
N LEU A 316 -25.45 -6.99 -3.57
CA LEU A 316 -25.69 -8.35 -3.10
C LEU A 316 -25.34 -8.49 -1.60
N VAL A 317 -26.29 -8.97 -0.81
CA VAL A 317 -26.08 -9.32 0.60
C VAL A 317 -26.12 -10.85 0.74
N ILE A 318 -24.98 -11.45 1.10
CA ILE A 318 -24.88 -12.89 1.32
C ILE A 318 -25.00 -13.15 2.82
N ILE A 319 -25.98 -13.95 3.24
CA ILE A 319 -26.18 -14.36 4.63
C ILE A 319 -25.82 -15.85 4.75
N ASP A 320 -24.66 -16.14 5.34
CA ASP A 320 -24.25 -17.52 5.65
C ASP A 320 -24.88 -18.00 6.96
N GLU A 321 -25.06 -19.33 7.08
CA GLU A 321 -25.75 -20.00 8.19
C GLU A 321 -27.14 -19.39 8.50
N VAL A 322 -27.93 -19.12 7.46
CA VAL A 322 -29.24 -18.48 7.58
C VAL A 322 -30.24 -19.26 8.46
N SER A 323 -30.02 -20.56 8.66
CA SER A 323 -30.84 -21.43 9.52
C SER A 323 -30.97 -20.90 10.95
N MET A 324 -29.96 -20.18 11.45
CA MET A 324 -29.95 -19.57 12.78
C MET A 324 -30.51 -18.14 12.82
N VAL A 325 -30.92 -17.58 11.68
CA VAL A 325 -31.46 -16.22 11.57
C VAL A 325 -32.97 -16.25 11.80
N ARG A 326 -33.45 -15.44 12.74
CA ARG A 326 -34.89 -15.29 12.99
C ARG A 326 -35.56 -14.42 11.93
N ALA A 327 -36.86 -14.62 11.71
CA ALA A 327 -37.65 -13.82 10.76
C ALA A 327 -37.59 -12.31 11.03
N ASP A 328 -37.64 -11.90 12.31
CA ASP A 328 -37.63 -10.49 12.72
C ASP A 328 -36.30 -9.79 12.39
N ILE A 329 -35.19 -10.53 12.50
CA ILE A 329 -33.87 -10.02 12.11
C ILE A 329 -33.80 -9.81 10.61
N LEU A 330 -34.37 -10.71 9.81
CA LEU A 330 -34.36 -10.56 8.36
C LEU A 330 -35.25 -9.40 7.88
N ASP A 331 -36.42 -9.20 8.49
CA ASP A 331 -37.25 -8.01 8.23
C ASP A 331 -36.57 -6.73 8.73
N ALA A 332 -35.77 -6.79 9.80
CA ALA A 332 -34.95 -5.66 10.23
C ALA A 332 -33.83 -5.33 9.22
N VAL A 333 -33.25 -6.34 8.58
CA VAL A 333 -32.30 -6.16 7.47
C VAL A 333 -33.01 -5.52 6.27
N ASP A 334 -34.18 -6.02 5.86
CA ASP A 334 -35.01 -5.41 4.79
C ASP A 334 -35.27 -3.93 5.08
N ARG A 335 -35.74 -3.62 6.30
CA ARG A 335 -36.01 -2.25 6.74
C ARG A 335 -34.77 -1.37 6.72
N SER A 336 -33.64 -1.87 7.22
CA SER A 336 -32.36 -1.14 7.21
C SER A 336 -31.91 -0.83 5.78
N LEU A 337 -32.00 -1.80 4.87
CA LEU A 337 -31.65 -1.60 3.47
C LEU A 337 -32.58 -0.62 2.76
N ARG A 338 -33.90 -0.70 2.99
CA ARG A 338 -34.89 0.27 2.49
C ARG A 338 -34.58 1.70 2.93
N LEU A 339 -34.33 1.89 4.22
CA LEU A 339 -33.99 3.18 4.82
C LEU A 339 -32.69 3.74 4.25
N ASN A 340 -31.63 2.95 4.30
CA ASN A 340 -30.29 3.40 3.95
C ASN A 340 -30.07 3.50 2.44
N SER A 341 -30.87 2.81 1.61
CA SER A 341 -30.86 2.96 0.14
C SER A 341 -31.82 4.05 -0.36
N ARG A 342 -32.66 4.61 0.52
CA ARG A 342 -33.78 5.52 0.19
C ARG A 342 -34.81 4.93 -0.78
N ARG A 343 -34.93 3.61 -0.83
CA ARG A 343 -35.90 2.88 -1.66
C ARG A 343 -36.92 2.17 -0.77
N LEU A 344 -37.77 2.96 -0.11
CA LEU A 344 -38.68 2.47 0.94
C LEU A 344 -39.72 1.46 0.45
N ARG A 345 -40.06 1.50 -0.84
CA ARG A 345 -41.09 0.64 -1.45
C ARG A 345 -40.53 -0.62 -2.09
N GLU A 346 -39.21 -0.72 -2.25
CA GLU A 346 -38.56 -1.89 -2.85
C GLU A 346 -38.13 -2.87 -1.76
N PRO A 347 -38.45 -4.17 -1.86
CA PRO A 347 -37.87 -5.21 -1.01
C PRO A 347 -36.35 -5.10 -0.96
N PHE A 348 -35.80 -5.19 0.25
CA PHE A 348 -34.38 -5.01 0.56
C PHE A 348 -33.77 -3.74 -0.03
N GLY A 349 -34.55 -2.69 -0.24
CA GLY A 349 -34.10 -1.46 -0.89
C GLY A 349 -33.62 -1.67 -2.33
N GLY A 350 -34.14 -2.67 -3.03
CA GLY A 350 -33.78 -3.03 -4.40
C GLY A 350 -32.52 -3.89 -4.51
N LYS A 351 -31.96 -4.34 -3.38
CA LYS A 351 -30.76 -5.19 -3.34
C LYS A 351 -31.13 -6.65 -3.38
N GLN A 352 -30.24 -7.46 -3.93
CA GLN A 352 -30.40 -8.91 -3.93
C GLN A 352 -29.90 -9.49 -2.61
N VAL A 353 -30.60 -10.51 -2.09
CA VAL A 353 -30.16 -11.26 -0.91
C VAL A 353 -29.95 -12.73 -1.28
N LEU A 354 -28.76 -13.25 -1.00
CA LEU A 354 -28.43 -14.66 -1.10
C LEU A 354 -28.39 -15.26 0.31
N LEU A 355 -29.33 -16.14 0.61
CA LEU A 355 -29.41 -16.85 1.88
C LEU A 355 -28.77 -18.23 1.71
N VAL A 356 -27.74 -18.54 2.48
CA VAL A 356 -27.03 -19.82 2.40
C VAL A 356 -27.18 -20.55 3.73
N GLY A 357 -27.59 -21.81 3.68
CA GLY A 357 -27.69 -22.65 4.86
C GLY A 357 -28.57 -23.88 4.66
N ASP A 358 -28.80 -24.60 5.74
CA ASP A 358 -29.62 -25.81 5.74
C ASP A 358 -30.70 -25.70 6.81
N ALA A 359 -31.94 -25.49 6.38
CA ALA A 359 -33.05 -25.21 7.31
C ALA A 359 -33.46 -26.44 8.15
N TYR A 360 -32.99 -27.64 7.79
CA TYR A 360 -33.13 -28.86 8.59
C TYR A 360 -32.13 -28.98 9.74
N GLN A 361 -31.12 -28.10 9.80
CA GLN A 361 -30.20 -28.03 10.93
C GLN A 361 -30.84 -27.28 12.11
N LEU A 362 -30.04 -26.61 12.94
CA LEU A 362 -30.53 -25.97 14.14
C LEU A 362 -31.38 -24.74 13.78
N PRO A 363 -32.59 -24.62 14.34
CA PRO A 363 -33.42 -23.44 14.17
C PRO A 363 -32.86 -22.25 14.95
N PRO A 364 -33.37 -21.04 14.69
CA PRO A 364 -33.04 -19.88 15.49
C PRO A 364 -33.45 -20.07 16.96
N VAL A 365 -32.62 -19.59 17.89
CA VAL A 365 -32.93 -19.64 19.31
C VAL A 365 -33.92 -18.52 19.65
N LEU A 366 -35.07 -18.90 20.21
CA LEU A 366 -36.08 -17.98 20.75
C LEU A 366 -36.26 -18.29 22.23
N VAL A 367 -35.91 -17.34 23.09
CA VAL A 367 -36.02 -17.53 24.54
C VAL A 367 -37.50 -17.48 24.97
N PRO A 368 -37.92 -18.25 26.01
CA PRO A 368 -39.31 -18.29 26.43
C PRO A 368 -39.91 -16.91 26.80
N ALA A 369 -39.10 -16.02 27.38
CA ALA A 369 -39.52 -14.67 27.76
C ALA A 369 -39.93 -13.80 26.55
N ASP A 370 -39.28 -14.01 25.41
CA ASP A 370 -39.50 -13.20 24.19
C ASP A 370 -40.62 -13.77 23.32
N ARG A 371 -41.02 -15.03 23.56
CA ARG A 371 -41.92 -15.80 22.71
C ARG A 371 -43.28 -15.13 22.53
N GLN A 372 -43.90 -14.68 23.63
CA GLN A 372 -45.22 -14.05 23.59
C GLN A 372 -45.22 -12.76 22.77
N LEU A 373 -44.13 -11.98 22.81
CA LEU A 373 -43.99 -10.77 22.02
C LEU A 373 -43.75 -11.11 20.54
N TYR A 374 -42.94 -12.12 20.28
CA TYR A 374 -42.58 -12.56 18.93
C TYR A 374 -43.78 -13.09 18.14
N GLU A 375 -44.57 -13.97 18.75
CA GLU A 375 -45.72 -14.64 18.14
C GLU A 375 -46.88 -13.68 17.78
N ARG A 376 -46.85 -12.43 18.26
CA ARG A 376 -47.78 -11.37 17.81
C ARG A 376 -47.54 -10.93 16.36
N PHE A 377 -46.31 -11.08 15.87
CA PHE A 377 -45.91 -10.55 14.58
C PHE A 377 -45.52 -11.64 13.57
N TYR A 378 -45.01 -12.77 14.04
CA TYR A 378 -44.50 -13.84 13.19
C TYR A 378 -45.12 -15.16 13.57
N THR A 379 -45.55 -15.93 12.57
CA THR A 379 -46.11 -17.27 12.74
C THR A 379 -45.04 -18.32 12.99
N THR A 380 -43.83 -18.09 12.49
CA THR A 380 -42.69 -18.97 12.63
C THR A 380 -41.42 -18.19 12.97
N ARG A 381 -40.49 -18.85 13.68
CA ARG A 381 -39.18 -18.27 14.02
C ARG A 381 -38.16 -18.33 12.88
N TYR A 382 -38.38 -19.17 11.87
CA TYR A 382 -37.41 -19.35 10.79
C TYR A 382 -37.34 -18.14 9.86
N PHE A 383 -36.17 -17.87 9.27
CA PHE A 383 -35.93 -16.74 8.37
C PHE A 383 -36.94 -16.61 7.22
N PHE A 384 -37.45 -17.73 6.69
CA PHE A 384 -38.41 -17.73 5.57
C PHE A 384 -39.82 -17.29 5.98
N GLY A 385 -40.09 -17.13 7.28
CA GLY A 385 -41.30 -16.50 7.80
C GLY A 385 -41.24 -14.97 7.86
N ALA A 386 -40.19 -14.35 7.31
CA ALA A 386 -40.09 -12.90 7.23
C ALA A 386 -41.16 -12.33 6.30
N ARG A 387 -41.81 -11.23 6.72
CA ARG A 387 -42.97 -10.65 6.02
C ARG A 387 -42.59 -10.08 4.65
N VAL A 388 -41.32 -9.71 4.45
CA VAL A 388 -40.81 -9.30 3.13
C VAL A 388 -41.08 -10.35 2.05
N PHE A 389 -41.12 -11.64 2.40
CA PHE A 389 -41.33 -12.72 1.43
C PHE A 389 -42.78 -12.91 1.02
N ASP A 390 -43.75 -12.31 1.72
CA ASP A 390 -45.15 -12.29 1.29
C ASP A 390 -45.33 -11.48 0.00
N GLN A 391 -44.50 -10.45 -0.19
CA GLN A 391 -44.52 -9.58 -1.36
C GLN A 391 -43.45 -9.95 -2.39
N PHE A 392 -42.39 -10.62 -1.93
CA PHE A 392 -41.22 -10.95 -2.75
C PHE A 392 -40.83 -12.42 -2.55
N PRO A 393 -41.50 -13.36 -3.24
CA PRO A 393 -41.30 -14.78 -3.01
C PRO A 393 -39.84 -15.22 -3.16
N LEU A 394 -39.36 -15.97 -2.18
CA LEU A 394 -37.99 -16.47 -2.11
C LEU A 394 -37.81 -17.67 -3.04
N ILE A 395 -36.85 -17.58 -3.97
CA ILE A 395 -36.53 -18.70 -4.87
C ILE A 395 -35.60 -19.65 -4.14
N THR A 396 -35.99 -20.91 -4.00
CA THR A 396 -35.20 -21.92 -3.29
C THR A 396 -34.47 -22.83 -4.28
N VAL A 397 -33.14 -22.88 -4.17
CA VAL A 397 -32.29 -23.80 -4.93
C VAL A 397 -31.66 -24.79 -3.96
N GLU A 398 -31.99 -26.07 -4.09
CA GLU A 398 -31.42 -27.16 -3.30
C GLU A 398 -30.35 -27.92 -4.09
N LEU A 399 -29.13 -27.91 -3.55
CA LEU A 399 -28.00 -28.69 -4.05
C LEU A 399 -28.16 -30.17 -3.71
N ARG A 400 -28.34 -31.01 -4.73
CA ARG A 400 -28.58 -32.45 -4.57
C ARG A 400 -27.30 -33.29 -4.63
N LYS A 401 -26.33 -32.89 -5.46
CA LYS A 401 -25.04 -33.59 -5.60
C LYS A 401 -24.21 -33.44 -4.33
N ALA A 402 -23.81 -34.56 -3.75
CA ALA A 402 -22.96 -34.59 -2.56
C ALA A 402 -21.54 -35.05 -2.90
N TYR A 403 -20.55 -34.38 -2.32
CA TYR A 403 -19.13 -34.56 -2.66
C TYR A 403 -18.31 -35.25 -1.56
N ARG A 404 -18.87 -35.43 -0.35
CA ARG A 404 -18.13 -35.89 0.85
C ARG A 404 -18.33 -37.39 1.19
N GLN A 405 -19.13 -38.12 0.43
CA GLN A 405 -19.81 -39.32 0.95
C GLN A 405 -19.03 -40.63 0.76
N GLN A 406 -18.85 -41.41 1.84
CA GLN A 406 -18.16 -42.72 1.85
C GLN A 406 -19.06 -43.93 2.25
N ASP A 407 -20.21 -43.72 2.92
CA ASP A 407 -21.12 -44.80 3.39
C ASP A 407 -22.60 -44.55 3.02
N PRO A 408 -23.15 -45.22 1.98
CA PRO A 408 -24.53 -45.05 1.54
C PRO A 408 -25.60 -45.40 2.59
N HIS A 409 -25.34 -46.38 3.47
CA HIS A 409 -26.33 -46.84 4.44
C HIS A 409 -26.55 -45.79 5.53
N PHE A 410 -25.45 -45.25 6.07
CA PHE A 410 -25.51 -44.20 7.08
C PHE A 410 -26.14 -42.92 6.54
N ILE A 411 -25.85 -42.56 5.29
CA ILE A 411 -26.46 -41.38 4.64
C ILE A 411 -27.97 -41.56 4.50
N GLY A 412 -28.43 -42.75 4.08
CA GLY A 412 -29.86 -43.03 4.00
C GLY A 412 -30.55 -42.88 5.36
N LEU A 413 -29.90 -43.31 6.45
CA LEU A 413 -30.38 -43.11 7.81
C LEU A 413 -30.44 -41.61 8.18
N LEU A 414 -29.37 -40.85 7.90
CA LEU A 414 -29.32 -39.41 8.15
C LEU A 414 -30.38 -38.65 7.36
N ASP A 415 -30.63 -39.03 6.11
CA ASP A 415 -31.66 -38.44 5.27
C ASP A 415 -33.06 -38.71 5.81
N ARG A 416 -33.35 -39.94 6.26
CA ARG A 416 -34.62 -40.26 6.94
C ARG A 416 -34.80 -39.48 8.25
N VAL A 417 -33.73 -39.29 9.02
CA VAL A 417 -33.78 -38.45 10.23
C VAL A 417 -34.01 -36.98 9.87
N ARG A 418 -33.38 -36.49 8.79
CA ARG A 418 -33.54 -35.12 8.26
C ARG A 418 -34.98 -34.83 7.84
N THR A 419 -35.65 -35.78 7.18
CA THR A 419 -37.02 -35.61 6.64
C THR A 419 -38.14 -36.07 7.56
N ASN A 420 -37.83 -36.54 8.77
CA ASN A 420 -38.78 -37.13 9.71
C ASN A 420 -39.44 -38.43 9.19
N GLU A 421 -38.71 -39.21 8.40
CA GLU A 421 -39.12 -40.50 7.85
C GLU A 421 -38.44 -41.68 8.59
N ALA A 422 -37.64 -41.40 9.62
CA ALA A 422 -36.94 -42.42 10.39
C ALA A 422 -37.92 -43.24 11.25
N GLY A 423 -38.00 -44.54 10.99
CA GLY A 423 -38.94 -45.45 11.63
C GLY A 423 -38.37 -46.19 12.86
N PRO A 424 -39.15 -47.10 13.46
CA PRO A 424 -38.68 -47.93 14.58
C PRO A 424 -37.49 -48.83 14.24
N ALA A 425 -37.33 -49.23 12.97
CA ALA A 425 -36.17 -49.96 12.51
C ALA A 425 -34.89 -49.11 12.58
N ASP A 426 -34.96 -47.86 12.16
CA ASP A 426 -33.85 -46.90 12.23
C ASP A 426 -33.44 -46.61 13.68
N MET A 427 -34.42 -46.48 14.59
CA MET A 427 -34.13 -46.33 16.02
C MET A 427 -33.45 -47.56 16.61
N ARG A 428 -33.83 -48.78 16.17
CA ARG A 428 -33.13 -50.01 16.59
C ARG A 428 -31.68 -50.04 16.09
N VAL A 429 -31.45 -49.59 14.85
CA VAL A 429 -30.10 -49.47 14.30
C VAL A 429 -29.27 -48.46 15.11
N LEU A 430 -29.80 -47.26 15.36
CA LEU A 430 -29.15 -46.25 16.19
C LEU A 430 -28.87 -46.75 17.61
N ASN A 431 -29.88 -47.28 18.29
CA ASN A 431 -29.75 -47.81 19.65
C ASN A 431 -28.89 -49.06 19.75
N GLY A 432 -28.59 -49.74 18.64
CA GLY A 432 -27.55 -50.77 18.58
C GLY A 432 -26.15 -50.24 18.89
N ARG A 433 -25.94 -48.93 18.85
CA ARG A 433 -24.70 -48.23 19.25
C ARG A 433 -24.71 -47.74 20.71
N LEU A 434 -25.72 -48.11 21.51
CA LEU A 434 -25.78 -47.76 22.92
C LEU A 434 -24.67 -48.48 23.70
N THR A 435 -23.99 -47.76 24.60
CA THR A 435 -22.94 -48.33 25.44
C THR A 435 -23.06 -47.84 26.89
N ASP A 436 -22.96 -48.76 27.85
CA ASP A 436 -23.02 -48.47 29.29
C ASP A 436 -21.67 -48.01 29.87
N ALA A 437 -20.58 -48.34 29.19
CA ALA A 437 -19.24 -47.89 29.50
C ALA A 437 -18.68 -47.12 28.29
N PRO A 438 -17.91 -46.03 28.48
CA PRO A 438 -17.13 -45.47 27.38
C PRO A 438 -16.17 -46.56 26.91
N LYS A 439 -16.50 -47.26 25.82
CA LYS A 439 -15.46 -47.95 25.07
C LYS A 439 -14.46 -46.86 24.73
N ALA A 440 -13.19 -47.06 25.07
CA ALA A 440 -12.13 -46.10 24.76
C ALA A 440 -12.09 -45.90 23.24
N LEU A 441 -12.87 -44.94 22.76
CA LEU A 441 -13.06 -44.59 21.36
C LEU A 441 -11.85 -43.79 20.89
N GLY A 442 -10.64 -44.25 21.19
CA GLY A 442 -9.43 -43.45 21.00
C GLY A 442 -9.64 -41.99 21.47
N ARG A 443 -9.29 -41.04 20.61
CA ARG A 443 -9.42 -39.59 20.80
C ARG A 443 -10.80 -39.04 20.38
N GLY A 444 -11.90 -39.76 20.61
CA GLY A 444 -13.26 -39.34 20.23
C GLY A 444 -13.82 -38.17 21.05
N ILE A 445 -14.88 -37.53 20.54
CA ILE A 445 -15.51 -36.35 21.16
C ILE A 445 -16.94 -36.62 21.64
N THR A 446 -17.29 -36.07 22.80
CA THR A 446 -18.65 -36.16 23.35
C THR A 446 -19.50 -34.97 22.87
N LEU A 447 -20.67 -35.23 22.30
CA LEU A 447 -21.66 -34.20 21.96
C LEU A 447 -22.78 -34.17 22.98
N SER A 448 -22.99 -33.02 23.61
CA SER A 448 -24.06 -32.78 24.58
C SER A 448 -25.10 -31.77 24.09
N THR A 449 -26.29 -31.79 24.68
CA THR A 449 -27.37 -30.89 24.27
C THR A 449 -27.29 -29.53 24.97
N ARG A 450 -26.62 -29.42 26.11
CA ARG A 450 -26.51 -28.21 26.94
C ARG A 450 -25.05 -27.79 27.17
N ASN A 451 -24.81 -26.48 27.24
CA ASN A 451 -23.46 -25.92 27.47
C ASN A 451 -22.86 -26.39 28.79
N LYS A 452 -23.65 -26.37 29.87
CA LYS A 452 -23.22 -26.82 31.20
C LYS A 452 -22.66 -28.24 31.17
N ASP A 453 -23.36 -29.18 30.53
CA ASP A 453 -22.93 -30.58 30.47
C ASP A 453 -21.57 -30.74 29.75
N ALA A 454 -21.34 -29.98 28.66
CA ALA A 454 -20.05 -30.00 27.95
C ALA A 454 -18.94 -29.33 28.76
N GLU A 455 -19.24 -28.22 29.43
CA GLU A 455 -18.28 -27.47 30.25
C GLU A 455 -17.87 -28.28 31.48
N ASP A 456 -18.84 -28.86 32.19
CA ASP A 456 -18.61 -29.74 33.34
C ASP A 456 -17.79 -30.97 32.94
N HIS A 457 -18.08 -31.60 31.79
CA HIS A 457 -17.31 -32.73 31.30
C HIS A 457 -15.84 -32.35 30.99
N ASN A 458 -15.62 -31.24 30.26
CA ASN A 458 -14.26 -30.77 29.98
C ASN A 458 -13.49 -30.39 31.26
N ALA A 459 -14.16 -29.75 32.22
CA ALA A 459 -13.55 -29.38 33.49
C ALA A 459 -13.15 -30.62 34.32
N ASN A 460 -14.04 -31.63 34.37
CA ASN A 460 -13.79 -32.88 35.07
C ASN A 460 -12.63 -33.67 34.45
N GLU A 461 -12.57 -33.79 33.12
CA GLU A 461 -11.45 -34.48 32.45
C GLU A 461 -10.13 -33.72 32.62
N LEU A 462 -10.14 -32.39 32.56
CA LEU A 462 -8.95 -31.57 32.83
C LEU A 462 -8.48 -31.71 34.30
N ALA A 463 -9.42 -31.86 35.25
CA ALA A 463 -9.10 -32.01 36.67
C ALA A 463 -8.40 -33.34 36.96
N LYS A 464 -8.74 -34.42 36.25
CA LYS A 464 -8.13 -35.76 36.40
C LYS A 464 -6.64 -35.81 36.03
N LEU A 465 -6.15 -34.88 35.20
CA LEU A 465 -4.76 -34.82 34.80
C LEU A 465 -3.87 -34.31 35.93
N THR A 466 -2.82 -35.08 36.29
CA THR A 466 -1.87 -34.75 37.37
C THR A 466 -0.81 -33.73 36.95
N SER A 467 -0.66 -33.46 35.65
CA SER A 467 0.32 -32.50 35.14
C SER A 467 0.00 -31.05 35.56
N PRO A 468 1.02 -30.18 35.68
CA PRO A 468 0.82 -28.77 36.02
C PRO A 468 -0.03 -28.04 34.96
N LEU A 469 -0.82 -27.08 35.43
CA LEU A 469 -1.66 -26.23 34.60
C LEU A 469 -0.81 -25.09 34.02
N VAL A 470 -0.91 -24.89 32.71
CA VAL A 470 -0.27 -23.79 31.97
C VAL A 470 -1.35 -22.90 31.39
N LYS A 471 -1.15 -21.58 31.51
CA LYS A 471 -2.08 -20.55 31.02
C LYS A 471 -1.45 -19.78 29.88
N PHE A 472 -2.24 -19.53 28.83
CA PHE A 472 -1.84 -18.67 27.72
C PHE A 472 -2.83 -17.53 27.55
N ASN A 473 -2.35 -16.30 27.65
CA ASN A 473 -3.18 -15.11 27.47
C ASN A 473 -3.17 -14.69 26.00
N ALA A 474 -4.36 -14.43 25.46
CA ALA A 474 -4.50 -13.89 24.11
C ALA A 474 -4.03 -12.44 24.04
N VAL A 475 -3.42 -12.07 22.92
CA VAL A 475 -3.11 -10.67 22.59
C VAL A 475 -4.23 -10.14 21.71
N VAL A 476 -4.89 -9.07 22.13
CA VAL A 476 -6.02 -8.48 21.42
C VAL A 476 -5.67 -7.03 21.07
N THR A 477 -5.83 -6.64 19.81
CA THR A 477 -5.59 -5.27 19.35
C THR A 477 -6.78 -4.76 18.52
N GLY A 478 -7.02 -3.44 18.53
CA GLY A 478 -8.14 -2.82 17.80
C GLY A 478 -9.53 -3.19 18.34
N ASP A 479 -10.54 -3.12 17.48
CA ASP A 479 -11.94 -3.46 17.82
C ASP A 479 -12.17 -4.97 17.73
N PHE A 480 -12.10 -5.66 18.86
CA PHE A 480 -12.42 -7.09 18.96
C PHE A 480 -13.14 -7.39 20.29
N ALA A 481 -14.47 -7.51 20.24
CA ALA A 481 -15.31 -7.77 21.42
C ALA A 481 -15.14 -9.20 21.96
N GLU A 482 -15.31 -9.37 23.28
CA GLU A 482 -15.10 -10.68 23.94
C GLU A 482 -16.06 -11.76 23.46
N SER A 483 -17.29 -11.39 23.08
CA SER A 483 -18.29 -12.29 22.51
C SER A 483 -17.86 -12.90 21.17
N ASP A 484 -16.94 -12.25 20.46
CA ASP A 484 -16.48 -12.66 19.14
C ASP A 484 -15.22 -13.53 19.21
N PHE A 485 -14.66 -13.76 20.41
CA PHE A 485 -13.41 -14.50 20.55
C PHE A 485 -13.55 -15.93 20.00
N PRO A 486 -12.65 -16.35 19.08
CA PRO A 486 -12.72 -17.68 18.46
C PRO A 486 -12.33 -18.79 19.44
N THR A 487 -11.55 -18.48 20.46
CA THR A 487 -11.21 -19.36 21.58
C THR A 487 -11.11 -18.56 22.88
N ALA A 488 -10.85 -19.24 24.00
CA ALA A 488 -10.74 -18.61 25.31
C ALA A 488 -9.63 -17.53 25.33
N ARG A 489 -9.94 -16.38 25.92
CA ARG A 489 -8.96 -15.30 26.16
C ARG A 489 -7.81 -15.79 27.02
N GLU A 490 -8.12 -16.45 28.13
CA GLU A 490 -7.17 -17.21 28.95
C GLU A 490 -7.33 -18.70 28.61
N LEU A 491 -6.41 -19.23 27.81
CA LEU A 491 -6.41 -20.64 27.43
C LEU A 491 -5.69 -21.46 28.49
N VAL A 492 -6.45 -22.26 29.24
CA VAL A 492 -5.99 -23.07 30.36
C VAL A 492 -5.83 -24.53 29.91
N LEU A 493 -4.59 -25.05 29.96
CA LEU A 493 -4.25 -26.37 29.43
C LEU A 493 -3.38 -27.17 30.41
N LYS A 494 -3.35 -28.50 30.21
CA LYS A 494 -2.51 -29.47 30.92
C LYS A 494 -1.89 -30.44 29.92
N CYS A 495 -0.72 -30.98 30.23
CA CYS A 495 -0.15 -32.05 29.43
C CYS A 495 -1.08 -33.29 29.48
N GLY A 496 -1.32 -33.90 28.33
CA GLY A 496 -2.28 -34.97 28.16
C GLY A 496 -3.72 -34.51 27.90
N ALA A 497 -4.01 -33.21 27.90
CA ALA A 497 -5.35 -32.70 27.61
C ALA A 497 -5.77 -32.95 26.15
N GLN A 498 -7.05 -33.29 25.94
CA GLN A 498 -7.65 -33.38 24.62
C GLN A 498 -8.10 -32.01 24.16
N VAL A 499 -7.61 -31.60 23.00
CA VAL A 499 -7.86 -30.31 22.39
C VAL A 499 -8.33 -30.47 20.96
N MET A 500 -9.04 -29.47 20.46
CA MET A 500 -9.45 -29.36 19.07
C MET A 500 -8.89 -28.09 18.46
N PHE A 501 -8.44 -28.19 17.22
CA PHE A 501 -8.01 -27.04 16.44
C PHE A 501 -9.21 -26.22 15.98
N VAL A 502 -9.19 -24.91 16.25
CA VAL A 502 -10.29 -23.97 15.90
C VAL A 502 -9.98 -23.11 14.65
N LYS A 503 -8.84 -23.35 14.00
CA LYS A 503 -8.41 -22.65 12.77
C LYS A 503 -7.64 -23.61 11.89
N ASN A 504 -7.85 -23.51 10.57
CA ASN A 504 -7.03 -24.23 9.59
C ASN A 504 -5.58 -23.74 9.65
N ASP A 505 -4.64 -24.66 9.48
CA ASP A 505 -3.23 -24.32 9.31
C ASP A 505 -3.00 -23.56 7.99
N SER A 506 -2.06 -22.62 7.99
CA SER A 506 -1.84 -21.68 6.87
C SER A 506 -0.82 -22.15 5.83
N GLY A 507 -0.23 -23.35 5.98
CA GLY A 507 0.72 -23.91 5.02
C GLY A 507 0.08 -24.39 3.72
N GLU A 508 0.89 -24.59 2.67
CA GLU A 508 0.45 -25.11 1.36
C GLU A 508 -0.21 -26.50 1.46
N ALA A 509 0.31 -27.33 2.36
CA ALA A 509 -0.35 -28.53 2.85
C ALA A 509 -0.73 -28.32 4.33
N PRO A 510 -2.02 -28.10 4.64
CA PRO A 510 -2.44 -27.81 6.01
C PRO A 510 -2.21 -29.04 6.90
N ARG A 511 -1.40 -28.88 7.96
CA ARG A 511 -1.13 -29.96 8.95
C ARG A 511 -2.39 -30.38 9.70
N TRP A 512 -3.33 -29.45 9.88
CA TRP A 512 -4.63 -29.68 10.49
C TRP A 512 -5.69 -28.75 9.91
N VAL A 513 -6.95 -29.09 10.14
CA VAL A 513 -8.11 -28.26 9.79
C VAL A 513 -8.94 -27.96 11.04
N ASN A 514 -9.81 -26.95 10.96
CA ASN A 514 -10.77 -26.64 12.01
C ASN A 514 -11.63 -27.89 12.29
N GLY A 515 -11.63 -28.34 13.55
CA GLY A 515 -12.26 -29.58 13.98
C GLY A 515 -11.30 -30.75 14.22
N THR A 516 -10.04 -30.69 13.78
CA THR A 516 -9.06 -31.76 14.06
C THR A 516 -8.87 -31.89 15.57
N ILE A 517 -8.97 -33.12 16.09
CA ILE A 517 -8.73 -33.43 17.50
C ILE A 517 -7.29 -33.85 17.70
N GLY A 518 -6.72 -33.50 18.84
CA GLY A 518 -5.40 -33.94 19.25
C GLY A 518 -5.24 -33.98 20.76
N ARG A 519 -4.13 -34.56 21.20
CA ARG A 519 -3.73 -34.65 22.59
C ARG A 519 -2.45 -33.86 22.80
N ILE A 520 -2.39 -33.04 23.84
CA ILE A 520 -1.17 -32.33 24.21
C ILE A 520 -0.14 -33.35 24.71
N VAL A 521 0.98 -33.49 24.03
CA VAL A 521 2.08 -34.39 24.44
C VAL A 521 3.20 -33.65 25.17
N LYS A 522 3.35 -32.36 24.88
CA LYS A 522 4.32 -31.49 25.56
C LYS A 522 3.71 -30.10 25.76
N LEU A 523 3.90 -29.56 26.96
CA LEU A 523 3.32 -28.28 27.36
C LEU A 523 4.30 -27.48 28.22
N GLU A 524 4.81 -26.38 27.66
CA GLU A 524 5.68 -25.41 28.31
C GLU A 524 5.14 -23.98 28.10
N LYS A 525 5.77 -22.95 28.69
CA LYS A 525 5.31 -21.55 28.57
C LYS A 525 5.35 -21.02 27.13
N SER A 526 6.29 -21.50 26.32
CA SER A 526 6.45 -21.11 24.92
C SER A 526 6.02 -22.21 23.94
N ILE A 527 6.21 -23.48 24.30
CA ILE A 527 6.03 -24.63 23.41
C ILE A 527 4.74 -25.39 23.74
N VAL A 528 3.94 -25.69 22.72
CA VAL A 528 2.79 -26.60 22.81
C VAL A 528 2.90 -27.60 21.67
N GLU A 529 3.05 -28.88 21.99
CA GLU A 529 3.05 -29.95 21.00
C GLU A 529 1.78 -30.78 21.15
N VAL A 530 1.08 -30.93 20.02
CA VAL A 530 -0.19 -31.66 19.94
C VAL A 530 -0.01 -32.82 18.98
N GLU A 531 -0.28 -34.01 19.47
CA GLU A 531 -0.36 -35.23 18.68
C GLU A 531 -1.79 -35.40 18.17
N THR A 532 -1.96 -35.37 16.85
CA THR A 532 -3.26 -35.47 16.16
C THR A 532 -3.77 -36.91 16.13
N GLU A 533 -5.05 -37.12 15.84
CA GLU A 533 -5.65 -38.46 15.66
C GLU A 533 -4.89 -39.38 14.68
N GLN A 534 -4.15 -38.80 13.73
CA GLN A 534 -3.34 -39.54 12.75
C GLN A 534 -1.96 -39.98 13.30
N GLY A 535 -1.67 -39.70 14.57
CA GLY A 535 -0.40 -40.03 15.23
C GLY A 535 0.74 -39.05 14.93
N ALA A 536 0.50 -38.02 14.11
CA ALA A 536 1.48 -36.98 13.83
C ALA A 536 1.49 -35.93 14.95
N THR A 537 2.69 -35.59 15.43
CA THR A 537 2.91 -34.54 16.43
C THR A 537 3.31 -33.23 15.77
N TYR A 538 2.61 -32.15 16.12
CA TYR A 538 2.90 -30.82 15.61
C TYR A 538 3.10 -29.80 16.73
N THR A 539 4.08 -28.93 16.54
CA THR A 539 4.23 -27.72 17.36
C THR A 539 3.19 -26.69 16.95
N VAL A 540 2.41 -26.22 17.92
CA VAL A 540 1.28 -25.31 17.73
C VAL A 540 1.66 -23.91 18.19
N GLU A 541 1.82 -23.03 17.22
CA GLU A 541 2.14 -21.62 17.43
C GLU A 541 0.88 -20.78 17.64
N ALA A 542 1.06 -19.57 18.17
CA ALA A 542 -0.02 -18.61 18.25
C ALA A 542 -0.38 -18.12 16.85
N VAL A 543 -1.66 -18.08 16.52
CA VAL A 543 -2.16 -17.59 15.24
C VAL A 543 -3.05 -16.37 15.46
N THR A 544 -3.09 -15.48 14.48
CA THR A 544 -3.88 -14.26 14.53
C THR A 544 -5.17 -14.42 13.74
N TRP A 545 -6.31 -14.08 14.32
CA TRP A 545 -7.60 -13.92 13.63
C TRP A 545 -7.87 -12.45 13.41
N ASP A 546 -8.22 -12.13 12.17
CA ASP A 546 -8.50 -10.77 11.75
C ASP A 546 -10.01 -10.54 11.80
N LYS A 547 -10.44 -9.51 12.53
CA LYS A 547 -11.80 -9.00 12.46
C LYS A 547 -11.85 -7.96 11.35
N CYS A 548 -12.62 -8.25 10.31
CA CYS A 548 -12.77 -7.38 9.17
C CYS A 548 -14.01 -6.48 9.29
N ALA A 549 -13.90 -5.27 8.75
CA ALA A 549 -15.03 -4.41 8.45
C ALA A 549 -15.04 -4.05 6.96
N TYR A 550 -16.23 -3.98 6.39
CA TYR A 550 -16.39 -3.51 5.03
C TYR A 550 -16.27 -1.99 4.98
N GLY A 551 -15.49 -1.51 4.02
CA GLY A 551 -15.42 -0.11 3.60
C GLY A 551 -15.82 0.00 2.14
N TYR A 552 -16.28 1.18 1.75
CA TYR A 552 -16.49 1.52 0.35
C TYR A 552 -15.43 2.54 -0.06
N ASP A 553 -14.71 2.23 -1.13
CA ASP A 553 -13.77 3.15 -1.74
C ASP A 553 -14.45 3.82 -2.93
N GLU A 554 -14.71 5.12 -2.80
CA GLU A 554 -15.34 5.92 -3.86
C GLU A 554 -14.46 6.05 -5.11
N ALA A 555 -13.13 6.04 -4.96
CA ALA A 555 -12.21 6.24 -6.07
C ALA A 555 -12.16 5.01 -6.97
N THR A 556 -12.12 3.81 -6.38
CA THR A 556 -12.13 2.55 -7.15
C THR A 556 -13.55 2.03 -7.41
N GLY A 557 -14.54 2.54 -6.69
CA GLY A 557 -15.92 2.08 -6.73
C GLY A 557 -16.11 0.66 -6.19
N ARG A 558 -15.15 0.13 -5.41
CA ARG A 558 -15.15 -1.24 -4.89
C ARG A 558 -15.46 -1.29 -3.40
N ILE A 559 -16.05 -2.40 -2.98
CA ILE A 559 -16.18 -2.73 -1.55
C ILE A 559 -14.91 -3.46 -1.15
N GLU A 560 -14.21 -2.92 -0.16
CA GLU A 560 -12.99 -3.51 0.38
C GLU A 560 -13.21 -3.97 1.82
N SER A 561 -12.46 -4.99 2.23
CA SER A 561 -12.47 -5.51 3.60
C SER A 561 -11.21 -5.00 4.32
N LYS A 562 -11.38 -4.20 5.37
CA LYS A 562 -10.30 -3.68 6.20
C LYS A 562 -10.27 -4.39 7.56
N VAL A 563 -9.08 -4.80 8.00
CA VAL A 563 -8.91 -5.35 9.36
C VAL A 563 -9.04 -4.22 10.38
N ILE A 564 -9.98 -4.35 11.32
CA ILE A 564 -10.28 -3.37 12.38
C ILE A 564 -9.81 -3.81 13.77
N GLY A 565 -9.50 -5.10 13.92
CA GLY A 565 -8.99 -5.66 15.16
C GLY A 565 -8.41 -7.05 14.92
N THR A 566 -7.52 -7.47 15.80
CA THR A 566 -6.89 -8.78 15.75
C THR A 566 -6.96 -9.46 17.11
N PHE A 567 -7.12 -10.78 17.08
CA PHE A 567 -7.03 -11.64 18.25
C PHE A 567 -5.93 -12.66 17.97
N THR A 568 -4.91 -12.75 18.82
CA THR A 568 -3.78 -13.68 18.65
C THR A 568 -3.73 -14.65 19.82
N GLN A 569 -3.86 -15.94 19.51
CA GLN A 569 -3.86 -17.02 20.50
C GLN A 569 -3.51 -18.33 19.81
N ARG A 570 -3.12 -19.35 20.57
CA ARG A 570 -3.00 -20.72 20.04
C ARG A 570 -4.37 -21.21 19.56
N PRO A 571 -4.50 -21.81 18.37
CA PRO A 571 -5.78 -22.22 17.79
C PRO A 571 -6.34 -23.49 18.42
N LEU A 572 -6.40 -23.55 19.74
CA LEU A 572 -6.80 -24.72 20.50
C LEU A 572 -7.97 -24.39 21.43
N LYS A 573 -8.79 -25.41 21.69
CA LYS A 573 -9.84 -25.40 22.73
C LYS A 573 -9.96 -26.80 23.31
N LEU A 574 -10.30 -26.91 24.59
CA LEU A 574 -10.62 -28.22 25.21
C LEU A 574 -11.76 -28.91 24.45
N ALA A 575 -11.61 -30.20 24.22
CA ALA A 575 -12.46 -30.93 23.28
C ALA A 575 -12.76 -32.38 23.69
N TRP A 576 -12.88 -32.65 24.99
CA TRP A 576 -13.52 -33.90 25.43
C TRP A 576 -15.03 -33.86 25.17
N ALA A 577 -15.65 -32.68 25.36
CA ALA A 577 -17.04 -32.45 25.03
C ALA A 577 -17.29 -31.13 24.31
N LEU A 578 -18.29 -31.12 23.43
CA LEU A 578 -18.86 -29.94 22.78
C LEU A 578 -20.38 -30.03 22.82
N THR A 579 -21.05 -28.89 22.73
CA THR A 579 -22.49 -28.91 22.48
C THR A 579 -22.78 -29.19 21.01
N VAL A 580 -23.94 -29.82 20.74
CA VAL A 580 -24.44 -30.01 19.37
C VAL A 580 -24.50 -28.69 18.59
N HIS A 581 -24.80 -27.57 19.26
CA HIS A 581 -24.78 -26.25 18.65
C HIS A 581 -23.37 -25.82 18.20
N LYS A 582 -22.36 -26.02 19.07
CA LYS A 582 -20.97 -25.64 18.77
C LYS A 582 -20.26 -26.63 17.83
N SER A 583 -20.85 -27.80 17.57
CA SER A 583 -20.32 -28.77 16.61
C SER A 583 -20.83 -28.58 15.18
N GLN A 584 -21.80 -27.68 14.95
CA GLN A 584 -22.29 -27.38 13.61
C GLN A 584 -21.15 -26.93 12.68
N GLY A 585 -21.16 -27.43 11.44
CA GLY A 585 -20.08 -27.26 10.47
C GLY A 585 -18.85 -28.16 10.68
N LEU A 586 -18.64 -28.76 11.85
CA LEU A 586 -17.50 -29.63 12.16
C LEU A 586 -17.74 -31.10 11.75
N THR A 587 -16.68 -31.88 11.64
CA THR A 587 -16.74 -33.30 11.26
C THR A 587 -15.68 -34.08 12.03
N PHE A 588 -16.05 -35.22 12.61
CA PHE A 588 -15.22 -36.04 13.50
C PHE A 588 -15.24 -37.51 13.07
N ASP A 589 -14.17 -38.23 13.38
CA ASP A 589 -14.07 -39.67 13.11
C ASP A 589 -14.79 -40.50 14.18
N ALA A 590 -14.73 -40.08 15.45
CA ALA A 590 -15.37 -40.75 16.57
C ALA A 590 -16.22 -39.77 17.39
N VAL A 591 -17.50 -40.08 17.57
CA VAL A 591 -18.47 -39.22 18.27
C VAL A 591 -19.28 -40.04 19.27
N GLU A 592 -19.30 -39.59 20.52
CA GLU A 592 -20.19 -40.09 21.56
C GLU A 592 -21.32 -39.08 21.81
N ILE A 593 -22.57 -39.47 21.60
CA ILE A 593 -23.72 -38.60 21.86
C ILE A 593 -24.22 -38.86 23.28
N ASN A 594 -24.18 -37.82 24.11
CA ASN A 594 -24.69 -37.85 25.47
C ASN A 594 -25.78 -36.79 25.67
N ALA A 595 -27.04 -37.24 25.67
CA ALA A 595 -28.20 -36.36 25.70
C ALA A 595 -29.16 -36.78 26.83
N PRO A 596 -28.77 -36.72 28.12
CA PRO A 596 -29.58 -37.27 29.22
C PRO A 596 -30.97 -36.61 29.35
N GLY A 597 -31.10 -35.35 28.92
CA GLY A 597 -32.38 -34.64 28.83
C GLY A 597 -33.15 -34.82 27.52
N GLY A 598 -32.70 -35.71 26.64
CA GLY A 598 -33.22 -35.91 25.28
C GLY A 598 -32.90 -34.77 24.32
N PHE A 599 -33.42 -34.89 23.09
CA PHE A 599 -33.33 -33.86 22.06
C PHE A 599 -34.58 -32.99 22.12
N PHE A 600 -34.41 -31.71 22.46
CA PHE A 600 -35.54 -30.82 22.75
C PHE A 600 -35.92 -29.91 21.58
N ASP A 601 -35.01 -29.67 20.64
CA ASP A 601 -35.23 -28.80 19.48
C ASP A 601 -35.17 -29.55 18.13
N SER A 602 -35.80 -28.98 17.10
CA SER A 602 -35.82 -29.50 15.73
C SER A 602 -34.40 -29.63 15.17
N GLY A 603 -34.12 -30.70 14.43
CA GLY A 603 -32.82 -30.90 13.77
C GLY A 603 -31.64 -31.18 14.71
N GLN A 604 -31.81 -31.13 16.03
CA GLN A 604 -30.71 -31.32 16.99
C GLN A 604 -30.11 -32.73 16.91
N LEU A 605 -30.95 -33.77 16.82
CA LEU A 605 -30.49 -35.14 16.60
C LEU A 605 -29.77 -35.28 15.25
N TYR A 606 -30.34 -34.72 14.18
CA TYR A 606 -29.73 -34.73 12.85
C TYR A 606 -28.33 -34.08 12.84
N VAL A 607 -28.18 -32.92 13.47
CA VAL A 607 -26.89 -32.24 13.58
C VAL A 607 -25.89 -33.10 14.35
N ALA A 608 -26.29 -33.67 15.49
CA ALA A 608 -25.43 -34.53 16.30
C ALA A 608 -24.93 -35.76 15.52
N LEU A 609 -25.83 -36.48 14.86
CA LEU A 609 -25.49 -37.68 14.07
C LEU A 609 -24.61 -37.35 12.86
N SER A 610 -24.92 -36.26 12.14
CA SER A 610 -24.18 -35.85 10.94
C SER A 610 -22.78 -35.31 11.20
N ARG A 611 -22.34 -35.20 12.47
CA ARG A 611 -20.95 -34.84 12.79
C ARG A 611 -19.98 -35.99 12.61
N CYS A 612 -20.45 -37.23 12.71
CA CYS A 612 -19.59 -38.41 12.57
C CYS A 612 -19.43 -38.78 11.08
N ARG A 613 -18.23 -39.17 10.66
CA ARG A 613 -17.96 -39.57 9.26
C ARG A 613 -18.53 -40.94 8.90
N SER A 614 -18.55 -41.87 9.85
CA SER A 614 -18.99 -43.24 9.63
C SER A 614 -19.97 -43.68 10.72
N PHE A 615 -20.82 -44.64 10.39
CA PHE A 615 -21.72 -45.21 11.39
C PHE A 615 -20.96 -45.97 12.50
N GLU A 616 -19.74 -46.46 12.21
CA GLU A 616 -18.90 -47.18 13.15
C GLU A 616 -18.29 -46.29 14.23
N GLY A 617 -17.94 -45.05 13.90
CA GLY A 617 -17.42 -44.06 14.83
C GLY A 617 -18.47 -43.48 15.78
N LEU A 618 -19.75 -43.81 15.60
CA LEU A 618 -20.86 -43.29 16.38
C LEU A 618 -21.14 -44.18 17.62
N GLN A 619 -21.21 -43.56 18.79
CA GLN A 619 -21.67 -44.17 20.04
C GLN A 619 -22.75 -43.33 20.70
N LEU A 620 -23.66 -44.00 21.42
CA LEU A 620 -24.73 -43.35 22.17
C LEU A 620 -24.61 -43.71 23.66
N ARG A 621 -24.76 -42.71 24.54
CA ARG A 621 -25.01 -42.92 25.98
C ARG A 621 -26.48 -42.83 26.35
N THR A 622 -27.28 -42.22 25.49
CA THR A 622 -28.71 -42.07 25.68
C THR A 622 -29.44 -42.74 24.54
N THR A 623 -30.48 -43.48 24.86
CA THR A 623 -31.34 -44.08 23.84
C THR A 623 -32.04 -43.00 23.03
N VAL A 624 -32.12 -43.22 21.72
CA VAL A 624 -32.86 -42.38 20.79
C VAL A 624 -34.22 -43.01 20.56
N ALA A 625 -35.27 -42.24 20.81
CA ALA A 625 -36.66 -42.63 20.56
C ALA A 625 -37.21 -41.87 19.34
N PRO A 626 -38.31 -42.34 18.72
CA PRO A 626 -38.93 -41.62 17.60
C PRO A 626 -39.28 -40.15 17.92
N ARG A 627 -39.58 -39.83 19.19
CA ARG A 627 -39.85 -38.45 19.66
C ARG A 627 -38.65 -37.50 19.58
N ASP A 628 -37.44 -38.02 19.44
CA ASP A 628 -36.19 -37.27 19.31
C ASP A 628 -35.90 -36.87 17.86
N VAL A 629 -36.56 -37.53 16.90
CA VAL A 629 -36.60 -37.11 15.49
C VAL A 629 -37.65 -36.00 15.38
N ARG A 630 -37.18 -34.76 15.56
CA ARG A 630 -38.02 -33.55 15.50
C ARG A 630 -37.68 -32.75 14.26
N VAL A 631 -38.66 -32.55 13.40
CA VAL A 631 -38.56 -31.71 12.20
C VAL A 631 -39.78 -30.81 12.12
N SER A 632 -39.57 -29.51 11.92
CA SER A 632 -40.67 -28.58 11.69
C SER A 632 -41.33 -28.83 10.33
N GLN A 633 -42.66 -28.92 10.31
CA GLN A 633 -43.45 -29.07 9.08
C GLN A 633 -43.27 -27.89 8.12
N GLU A 634 -42.97 -26.70 8.65
CA GLU A 634 -42.71 -25.49 7.87
C GLU A 634 -41.43 -25.64 7.03
N VAL A 635 -40.40 -26.29 7.58
CA VAL A 635 -39.15 -26.59 6.89
C VAL A 635 -39.39 -27.63 5.79
N VAL A 636 -40.22 -28.64 6.06
CA VAL A 636 -40.62 -29.64 5.06
C VAL A 636 -41.36 -28.97 3.90
N ALA A 637 -42.30 -28.05 4.20
CA ALA A 637 -43.04 -27.31 3.18
C ALA A 637 -42.11 -26.47 2.28
N LEU A 638 -41.15 -25.75 2.86
CA LEU A 638 -40.15 -24.97 2.12
C LEU A 638 -39.37 -25.83 1.10
N HIS A 639 -38.95 -27.03 1.51
CA HIS A 639 -38.16 -27.91 0.64
C HIS A 639 -39.01 -28.61 -0.43
N ARG A 640 -40.30 -28.83 -0.20
CA ARG A 640 -41.19 -29.36 -1.26
C ARG A 640 -41.28 -28.43 -2.47
N SER A 641 -41.15 -27.13 -2.25
CA SER A 641 -41.08 -26.10 -3.30
C SER A 641 -39.66 -25.79 -3.80
N ALA A 642 -38.64 -26.54 -3.37
CA ALA A 642 -37.27 -26.32 -3.82
C ALA A 642 -37.07 -26.75 -5.29
N ASN A 643 -36.23 -26.01 -6.01
CA ASN A 643 -35.92 -26.25 -7.43
C ASN A 643 -37.17 -26.21 -8.34
N ASP A 644 -38.17 -25.39 -8.02
CA ASP A 644 -39.34 -25.18 -8.88
C ASP A 644 -38.90 -24.58 -10.23
N GLU A 645 -38.93 -25.40 -11.28
CA GLU A 645 -38.47 -25.02 -12.61
C GLU A 645 -39.28 -23.86 -13.20
N GLN A 646 -40.59 -23.78 -12.92
CA GLN A 646 -41.44 -22.70 -13.43
C GLN A 646 -41.10 -21.38 -12.76
N GLN A 647 -40.93 -21.36 -11.43
CA GLN A 647 -40.54 -20.16 -10.71
C GLN A 647 -39.14 -19.67 -11.13
N ILE A 648 -38.18 -20.59 -11.28
CA ILE A 648 -36.82 -20.26 -11.71
C ILE A 648 -36.82 -19.73 -13.14
N ALA A 649 -37.50 -20.40 -14.07
CA ALA A 649 -37.60 -19.95 -15.45
C ALA A 649 -38.27 -18.58 -15.56
N THR A 650 -39.38 -18.36 -14.84
CA THR A 650 -40.08 -17.06 -14.81
C THR A 650 -39.16 -15.96 -14.30
N ALA A 651 -38.43 -16.20 -13.21
CA ALA A 651 -37.48 -15.24 -12.65
C ALA A 651 -36.33 -14.89 -13.62
N LEU A 652 -35.85 -15.87 -14.39
CA LEU A 652 -34.83 -15.66 -15.41
C LEU A 652 -35.39 -14.92 -16.64
N GLU A 653 -36.62 -15.22 -17.07
CA GLU A 653 -37.32 -14.55 -18.17
C GLU A 653 -37.60 -13.08 -17.83
N GLU A 654 -38.09 -12.78 -16.61
CA GLU A 654 -38.29 -11.41 -16.11
C GLU A 654 -36.99 -10.59 -16.07
N ALA A 655 -35.86 -11.26 -15.89
CA ALA A 655 -34.54 -10.66 -15.85
C ALA A 655 -33.85 -10.56 -17.23
N ARG A 656 -34.37 -11.25 -18.24
CA ARG A 656 -33.84 -11.26 -19.61
C ARG A 656 -33.70 -9.85 -20.23
N PRO A 657 -34.65 -8.92 -20.08
CA PRO A 657 -34.47 -7.54 -20.53
C PRO A 657 -33.25 -6.89 -19.88
N THR A 658 -33.04 -7.11 -18.57
CA THR A 658 -31.88 -6.58 -17.83
C THR A 658 -30.56 -7.12 -18.39
N LYS A 659 -30.49 -8.41 -18.72
CA LYS A 659 -29.32 -9.05 -19.35
C LYS A 659 -29.01 -8.44 -20.72
N LEU A 660 -30.04 -8.22 -21.54
CA LEU A 660 -29.90 -7.59 -22.85
C LEU A 660 -29.44 -6.12 -22.73
N TYR A 661 -29.94 -5.36 -21.74
CA TYR A 661 -29.42 -4.01 -21.47
C TYR A 661 -27.94 -4.02 -21.08
N GLN A 662 -27.50 -4.96 -20.25
CA GLN A 662 -26.08 -5.08 -19.88
C GLN A 662 -25.21 -5.45 -21.08
N GLN A 663 -25.66 -6.41 -21.90
CA GLN A 663 -24.96 -6.79 -23.12
C GLN A 663 -24.88 -5.62 -24.10
N SER A 664 -25.95 -4.84 -24.24
CA SER A 664 -25.95 -3.60 -25.02
C SER A 664 -24.89 -2.61 -24.54
N ILE A 665 -24.76 -2.40 -23.22
CA ILE A 665 -23.73 -1.54 -22.64
C ILE A 665 -22.32 -2.09 -22.92
N MET A 666 -22.12 -3.41 -22.81
CA MET A 666 -20.81 -4.03 -23.10
C MET A 666 -20.41 -3.86 -24.56
N LEU A 667 -21.36 -4.06 -25.50
CA LEU A 667 -21.14 -3.88 -26.93
C LEU A 667 -20.84 -2.41 -27.25
N LEU A 668 -21.57 -1.47 -26.62
CA LEU A 668 -21.33 -0.04 -26.74
C LEU A 668 -19.91 0.33 -26.27
N ASN A 669 -19.49 -0.20 -25.12
CA ASN A 669 -18.14 0.04 -24.58
C ASN A 669 -17.03 -0.55 -25.45
N ARG A 670 -17.34 -1.60 -26.23
CA ARG A 670 -16.42 -2.21 -27.21
C ARG A 670 -16.44 -1.52 -28.58
N GLY A 671 -17.29 -0.50 -28.76
CA GLY A 671 -17.45 0.22 -30.03
C GLY A 671 -18.39 -0.46 -31.05
N ASP A 672 -19.03 -1.57 -30.70
CA ASP A 672 -20.02 -2.25 -31.55
C ASP A 672 -21.41 -1.60 -31.39
N LEU A 673 -21.60 -0.48 -32.08
CA LEU A 673 -22.86 0.27 -32.11
C LEU A 673 -24.03 -0.53 -32.70
N PRO A 674 -23.91 -1.22 -33.86
CA PRO A 674 -25.00 -2.02 -34.40
C PRO A 674 -25.47 -3.12 -33.45
N GLY A 675 -24.53 -3.87 -32.87
CA GLY A 675 -24.85 -4.91 -31.89
C GLY A 675 -25.47 -4.34 -30.61
N ALA A 676 -24.97 -3.22 -30.12
CA ALA A 676 -25.52 -2.55 -28.95
C ALA A 676 -26.98 -2.09 -29.16
N VAL A 677 -27.29 -1.50 -30.31
CA VAL A 677 -28.65 -1.03 -30.65
C VAL A 677 -29.60 -2.21 -30.85
N ALA A 678 -29.19 -3.25 -31.56
CA ALA A 678 -30.01 -4.44 -31.77
C ALA A 678 -30.41 -5.08 -30.44
N THR A 679 -29.42 -5.31 -29.57
CA THR A 679 -29.64 -5.90 -28.23
C THR A 679 -30.49 -5.00 -27.33
N PHE A 680 -30.35 -3.67 -27.46
CA PHE A 680 -31.17 -2.70 -26.73
C PHE A 680 -32.64 -2.71 -27.17
N CYS A 681 -32.90 -2.77 -28.48
CA CYS A 681 -34.26 -2.87 -29.01
C CYS A 681 -34.92 -4.20 -28.64
N GLU A 682 -34.16 -5.31 -28.61
CA GLU A 682 -34.63 -6.60 -28.11
C GLU A 682 -35.01 -6.51 -26.63
N ALA A 683 -34.22 -5.81 -25.80
CA ALA A 683 -34.57 -5.61 -24.39
C ALA A 683 -35.90 -4.85 -24.23
N LEU A 684 -36.12 -3.81 -25.04
CA LEU A 684 -37.35 -3.00 -25.03
C LEU A 684 -38.58 -3.75 -25.52
N SER A 685 -38.44 -4.69 -26.46
CA SER A 685 -39.56 -5.50 -26.94
C SER A 685 -40.03 -6.52 -25.89
N LEU A 686 -39.12 -6.98 -25.03
CA LEU A 686 -39.44 -7.87 -23.91
C LEU A 686 -40.02 -7.13 -22.70
N ARG A 687 -39.51 -5.94 -22.38
CA ARG A 687 -40.06 -5.07 -21.32
C ARG A 687 -39.99 -3.62 -21.75
N ASN A 688 -41.17 -3.01 -21.96
CA ASN A 688 -41.28 -1.63 -22.41
C ASN A 688 -40.98 -0.62 -21.26
N ASP A 689 -39.72 -0.59 -20.84
CA ASP A 689 -39.21 0.33 -19.81
C ASP A 689 -39.22 1.79 -20.30
N ALA A 690 -39.40 2.03 -21.60
CA ALA A 690 -39.44 3.38 -22.18
C ALA A 690 -40.66 4.20 -21.71
N ILE A 691 -41.73 3.54 -21.28
CA ILE A 691 -42.92 4.18 -20.70
C ILE A 691 -42.65 4.68 -19.27
N GLN A 692 -41.63 4.14 -18.58
CA GLN A 692 -41.34 4.55 -17.21
C GLN A 692 -40.76 5.98 -17.17
N PRO A 693 -41.31 6.89 -16.33
CA PRO A 693 -40.82 8.26 -16.22
C PRO A 693 -39.33 8.37 -15.86
N LEU A 694 -38.81 7.39 -15.11
CA LEU A 694 -37.39 7.30 -14.75
C LEU A 694 -36.49 7.09 -15.97
N PHE A 695 -36.91 6.25 -16.91
CA PHE A 695 -36.17 5.99 -18.15
C PHE A 695 -36.07 7.25 -19.00
N SER A 696 -37.18 7.95 -19.23
CA SER A 696 -37.17 9.21 -20.00
C SER A 696 -36.30 10.29 -19.34
N ARG A 697 -36.30 10.35 -18.00
CA ARG A 697 -35.49 11.31 -17.22
C ARG A 697 -34.00 10.98 -17.30
N LEU A 698 -33.63 9.70 -17.18
CA LEU A 698 -32.25 9.23 -17.32
C LEU A 698 -31.72 9.43 -18.74
N LEU A 699 -32.51 9.05 -19.75
CA LEU A 699 -32.17 9.20 -21.16
C LEU A 699 -31.94 10.68 -21.51
N ARG A 700 -32.83 11.56 -21.06
CA ARG A 700 -32.67 13.02 -21.21
C ARG A 700 -31.37 13.51 -20.56
N HIS A 701 -31.09 13.10 -19.34
CA HIS A 701 -29.87 13.49 -18.62
C HIS A 701 -28.60 13.02 -19.36
N LYS A 702 -28.57 11.76 -19.83
CA LYS A 702 -27.42 11.20 -20.56
C LYS A 702 -27.23 11.87 -21.92
N LEU A 703 -28.30 12.10 -22.69
CA LEU A 703 -28.24 12.83 -23.96
C LEU A 703 -27.79 14.28 -23.77
N GLN A 704 -28.27 14.96 -22.72
CA GLN A 704 -27.79 16.29 -22.36
C GLN A 704 -26.29 16.28 -21.99
N GLY A 705 -25.84 15.25 -21.27
CA GLY A 705 -24.42 15.05 -20.98
C GLY A 705 -23.58 14.88 -22.25
N TYR A 706 -24.04 14.08 -23.21
CA TYR A 706 -23.38 13.94 -24.52
C TYR A 706 -23.34 15.26 -25.29
N VAL A 707 -24.45 16.02 -25.32
CA VAL A 707 -24.51 17.33 -25.96
C VAL A 707 -23.52 18.31 -25.31
N ARG A 708 -23.44 18.33 -23.97
CA ARG A 708 -22.45 19.15 -23.24
C ARG A 708 -21.02 18.73 -23.55
N ALA A 709 -20.72 17.44 -23.52
CA ALA A 709 -19.39 16.93 -23.85
C ALA A 709 -18.99 17.26 -25.29
N LYS A 710 -19.94 17.17 -26.24
CA LYS A 710 -19.72 17.58 -27.64
C LYS A 710 -19.47 19.08 -27.77
N GLN A 711 -20.18 19.91 -27.00
CA GLN A 711 -19.96 21.36 -26.96
C GLN A 711 -18.61 21.73 -26.34
N GLU A 712 -18.22 21.08 -25.24
CA GLU A 712 -16.90 21.28 -24.62
C GLU A 712 -15.77 20.81 -25.54
N LEU A 713 -15.93 19.67 -26.21
CA LEU A 713 -14.97 19.22 -27.24
C LEU A 713 -14.84 20.24 -28.39
N ALA A 714 -15.94 20.85 -28.81
CA ALA A 714 -15.93 21.88 -29.85
C ALA A 714 -15.23 23.18 -29.38
N LYS A 715 -15.29 23.51 -28.08
CA LYS A 715 -14.56 24.65 -27.49
C LYS A 715 -13.07 24.38 -27.27
N LEU A 716 -12.72 23.13 -26.91
CA LEU A 716 -11.35 22.74 -26.59
C LEU A 716 -10.50 22.45 -27.84
N LYS A 717 -11.13 22.06 -28.96
CA LYS A 717 -10.44 21.82 -30.23
C LYS A 717 -9.58 23.00 -30.71
N PRO A 718 -10.11 24.25 -30.79
CA PRO A 718 -9.33 25.41 -31.20
C PRO A 718 -8.16 25.69 -30.25
N ALA A 719 -8.36 25.54 -28.93
CA ALA A 719 -7.32 25.74 -27.93
C ALA A 719 -6.20 24.69 -28.05
N HIS A 720 -6.55 23.44 -28.35
CA HIS A 720 -5.58 22.38 -28.60
C HIS A 720 -4.81 22.58 -29.91
N GLU A 721 -5.47 23.03 -30.97
CA GLU A 721 -4.84 23.37 -32.25
C GLU A 721 -3.89 24.58 -32.10
N ALA A 722 -4.25 25.58 -31.30
CA ALA A 722 -3.37 26.71 -30.97
C ALA A 722 -2.13 26.27 -30.17
N LEU A 723 -2.32 25.41 -29.17
CA LEU A 723 -1.21 24.85 -28.37
C LEU A 723 -0.26 23.98 -29.23
N LEU A 724 -0.81 23.22 -30.19
CA LEU A 724 -0.01 22.47 -31.17
C LEU A 724 0.79 23.39 -32.08
N ALA A 725 0.23 24.52 -32.51
CA ALA A 725 0.96 25.51 -33.29
C ALA A 725 2.08 26.19 -32.48
N GLU A 726 1.82 26.58 -31.22
CA GLU A 726 2.82 27.16 -30.32
C GLU A 726 3.97 26.18 -30.02
N THR A 727 3.65 24.91 -29.77
CA THR A 727 4.65 23.87 -29.53
C THR A 727 5.48 23.56 -30.77
N GLN A 728 4.89 23.60 -31.98
CA GLN A 728 5.63 23.48 -33.23
C GLN A 728 6.58 24.66 -33.46
N VAL A 729 6.15 25.89 -33.16
CA VAL A 729 7.02 27.09 -33.24
C VAL A 729 8.16 27.01 -32.23
N ALA A 730 7.89 26.58 -31.00
CA ALA A 730 8.92 26.38 -29.97
C ALA A 730 9.94 25.31 -30.37
N ALA A 731 9.48 24.20 -30.97
CA ALA A 731 10.36 23.16 -31.51
C ALA A 731 11.23 23.69 -32.67
N ALA A 732 10.66 24.49 -33.58
CA ALA A 732 11.42 25.10 -34.67
C ALA A 732 12.51 26.07 -34.15
N LEU A 733 12.20 26.87 -33.12
CA LEU A 733 13.18 27.75 -32.46
C LEU A 733 14.31 26.98 -31.78
N GLN A 734 14.04 25.83 -31.16
CA GLN A 734 15.08 24.97 -30.60
C GLN A 734 16.01 24.41 -31.67
N VAL A 735 15.49 24.00 -32.83
CA VAL A 735 16.32 23.54 -33.95
C VAL A 735 17.24 24.65 -34.47
N VAL A 736 16.75 25.89 -34.56
CA VAL A 736 17.58 27.04 -34.96
C VAL A 736 18.68 27.31 -33.92
N LYS A 737 18.36 27.28 -32.62
CA LYS A 737 19.37 27.42 -31.56
C LYS A 737 20.44 26.34 -31.62
N ALA A 738 20.04 25.08 -31.79
CA ALA A 738 20.97 23.96 -31.91
C ALA A 738 21.90 24.11 -33.13
N ALA A 739 21.40 24.64 -34.24
CA ALA A 739 22.22 24.93 -35.42
C ALA A 739 23.24 26.04 -35.16
N GLN A 740 22.85 27.12 -34.47
CA GLN A 740 23.76 28.20 -34.07
C GLN A 740 24.84 27.73 -33.09
N GLU A 741 24.47 26.87 -32.13
CA GLU A 741 25.40 26.25 -31.20
C GLU A 741 26.39 25.32 -31.91
N GLN A 742 25.95 24.54 -32.91
CA GLN A 742 26.84 23.73 -33.75
C GLN A 742 27.81 24.58 -34.58
N GLU A 743 27.35 25.71 -35.11
CA GLU A 743 28.20 26.63 -35.87
C GLU A 743 29.26 27.27 -34.96
N ALA A 744 28.89 27.67 -33.75
CA ALA A 744 29.83 28.15 -32.73
C ALA A 744 30.83 27.07 -32.30
N LEU A 745 30.38 25.81 -32.16
CA LEU A 745 31.25 24.69 -31.81
C LEU A 745 32.25 24.36 -32.92
N ALA A 746 31.82 24.47 -34.19
CA ALA A 746 32.69 24.30 -35.36
C ALA A 746 33.76 25.40 -35.45
N ALA A 747 33.40 26.65 -35.14
CA ALA A 747 34.36 27.75 -35.05
C ALA A 747 35.40 27.51 -33.94
N LEU A 748 34.96 27.09 -32.75
CA LEU A 748 35.84 26.73 -31.63
C LEU A 748 36.77 25.54 -31.96
N GLN A 749 36.28 24.53 -32.70
CA GLN A 749 37.11 23.41 -33.17
C GLN A 749 38.17 23.88 -34.17
N LEU A 750 37.83 24.78 -35.08
CA LEU A 750 38.80 25.37 -36.01
C LEU A 750 39.89 26.14 -35.26
N ASP A 751 39.52 26.92 -34.26
CA ASP A 751 40.47 27.65 -33.41
C ASP A 751 41.37 26.69 -32.61
N LEU A 752 40.82 25.60 -32.09
CA LEU A 752 41.57 24.55 -31.39
C LEU A 752 42.58 23.87 -32.32
N ASP A 753 42.18 23.55 -33.54
CA ASP A 753 43.05 22.91 -34.52
C ASP A 753 44.14 23.87 -35.01
N ASN A 754 43.84 25.15 -35.16
CA ASN A 754 44.84 26.19 -35.41
C ASN A 754 45.85 26.29 -34.25
N ALA A 755 45.39 26.30 -33.00
CA ALA A 755 46.25 26.32 -31.82
C ALA A 755 47.12 25.06 -31.71
N ARG A 756 46.57 23.88 -32.03
CA ARG A 756 47.33 22.62 -32.10
C ARG A 756 48.41 22.68 -33.17
N THR A 757 48.08 23.20 -34.35
CA THR A 757 49.02 23.36 -35.45
C THR A 757 50.16 24.31 -35.06
N GLN A 758 49.85 25.42 -34.39
CA GLN A 758 50.88 26.33 -33.82
C GLN A 758 51.75 25.64 -32.76
N SER A 759 51.15 24.84 -31.87
CA SER A 759 51.90 24.08 -30.86
C SER A 759 52.81 23.03 -31.50
N GLU A 760 52.37 22.34 -32.54
CA GLU A 760 53.23 21.43 -33.31
C GLU A 760 54.38 22.17 -34.01
N LEU A 761 54.12 23.36 -34.54
CA LEU A 761 55.13 24.20 -35.17
C LEU A 761 56.18 24.67 -34.15
N GLN A 762 55.76 25.07 -32.96
CA GLN A 762 56.66 25.36 -31.83
C GLN A 762 57.45 24.12 -31.39
N LYS A 763 56.83 22.93 -31.32
CA LYS A 763 57.54 21.68 -31.04
C LYS A 763 58.57 21.35 -32.12
N ARG A 764 58.29 21.64 -33.39
CA ARG A 764 59.24 21.49 -34.51
C ARG A 764 60.39 22.50 -34.41
N GLN A 765 60.12 23.75 -34.03
CA GLN A 765 61.15 24.78 -33.77
C GLN A 765 62.05 24.41 -32.57
N LEU A 766 61.48 23.87 -31.49
CA LEU A 766 62.25 23.35 -30.35
C LEU A 766 63.11 22.13 -30.74
N LYS A 767 62.62 21.26 -31.63
CA LYS A 767 63.42 20.16 -32.19
C LYS A 767 64.54 20.64 -33.13
N SER A 768 64.37 21.73 -33.87
CA SER A 768 65.45 22.29 -34.71
C SER A 768 66.51 23.01 -33.88
N LEU A 769 66.12 23.70 -32.80
CA LEU A 769 67.07 24.30 -31.83
C LEU A 769 67.92 23.24 -31.09
N ALA A 770 67.35 22.05 -30.84
CA ALA A 770 68.10 20.91 -30.31
C ALA A 770 69.07 20.27 -31.33
N ALA A 771 68.87 20.49 -32.64
CA ALA A 771 69.77 20.03 -33.70
C ALA A 771 70.96 20.99 -33.92
N ASP A 772 70.74 22.31 -33.81
CA ASP A 772 71.79 23.34 -33.92
C ASP A 772 72.85 23.24 -32.80
N SER A 773 72.44 22.83 -31.59
CA SER A 773 73.38 22.62 -30.48
C SER A 773 74.36 21.48 -30.74
N LYS A 774 73.98 20.46 -31.53
CA LYS A 774 74.86 19.34 -31.92
C LYS A 774 75.75 19.66 -33.12
N GLN A 775 75.40 20.68 -33.90
CA GLN A 775 76.16 21.12 -35.06
C GLN A 775 77.29 22.08 -34.67
N LYS A 776 77.04 22.98 -33.69
CA LYS A 776 78.08 23.87 -33.12
C LYS A 776 79.21 23.10 -32.42
N GLU A 777 78.89 21.99 -31.77
CA GLU A 777 79.87 21.13 -31.08
C GLU A 777 80.88 20.51 -32.07
N ARG A 778 80.41 20.05 -33.23
CA ARG A 778 81.27 19.52 -34.32
C ARG A 778 82.06 20.60 -35.04
N GLN A 779 81.52 21.81 -35.13
CA GLN A 779 82.17 22.94 -35.79
C GLN A 779 83.37 23.45 -34.97
N TRP A 780 83.25 23.49 -33.64
CA TRP A 780 84.35 23.81 -32.74
C TRP A 780 85.48 22.77 -32.76
N GLU A 781 85.17 21.48 -32.93
CA GLU A 781 86.19 20.44 -33.10
C GLU A 781 86.98 20.57 -34.41
N GLN A 782 86.32 20.98 -35.50
CA GLN A 782 86.98 21.21 -36.79
C GLN A 782 87.85 22.48 -36.79
N GLU A 783 87.37 23.60 -36.22
CA GLU A 783 88.16 24.84 -36.12
C GLU A 783 89.43 24.64 -35.28
N ARG A 784 89.33 23.86 -34.19
CA ARG A 784 90.48 23.53 -33.34
C ARG A 784 91.55 22.75 -34.10
N GLN A 785 91.18 21.80 -34.97
CA GLN A 785 92.15 21.08 -35.82
C GLN A 785 92.77 21.96 -36.90
N GLN A 786 91.99 22.89 -37.47
CA GLN A 786 92.45 23.79 -38.53
C GLN A 786 93.46 24.84 -38.03
N LEU A 787 93.22 25.41 -36.85
CA LEU A 787 94.15 26.33 -36.18
C LEU A 787 95.49 25.66 -35.85
N GLN A 788 95.46 24.37 -35.50
CA GLN A 788 96.67 23.62 -35.18
C GLN A 788 97.55 23.35 -36.41
N ALA A 789 96.94 23.11 -37.57
CA ALA A 789 97.65 22.93 -38.84
C ALA A 789 98.23 24.24 -39.41
N GLN A 790 97.50 25.36 -39.27
CA GLN A 790 97.98 26.67 -39.73
C GLN A 790 99.18 27.17 -38.93
N LEU A 791 99.22 26.90 -37.62
CA LEU A 791 100.35 27.25 -36.77
C LEU A 791 101.65 26.54 -37.21
N GLU A 792 101.57 25.26 -37.56
CA GLU A 792 102.74 24.51 -38.06
C GLU A 792 103.25 25.00 -39.42
N GLN A 793 102.34 25.42 -40.31
CA GLN A 793 102.70 25.92 -41.63
C GLN A 793 103.34 27.31 -41.56
N ALA A 794 102.81 28.21 -40.73
CA ALA A 794 103.37 29.54 -40.52
C ALA A 794 104.79 29.49 -39.90
N GLN A 795 105.04 28.56 -38.97
CA GLN A 795 106.37 28.38 -38.37
C GLN A 795 107.42 27.85 -39.36
N ARG A 796 107.00 27.09 -40.39
CA ARG A 796 107.90 26.57 -41.43
C ARG A 796 108.26 27.61 -42.49
N GLU A 797 107.34 28.51 -42.82
CA GLU A 797 107.59 29.65 -43.71
C GLU A 797 108.52 30.69 -43.04
N LEU A 798 108.27 31.02 -41.76
CA LEU A 798 109.08 31.98 -40.99
C LEU A 798 110.57 31.57 -40.89
N LYS A 799 110.85 30.26 -40.77
CA LYS A 799 112.23 29.73 -40.76
C LYS A 799 112.91 29.72 -42.13
N LYS A 800 112.17 29.80 -43.24
CA LYS A 800 112.73 29.89 -44.60
C LYS A 800 113.07 31.33 -44.98
N GLU A 801 112.26 32.31 -44.55
CA GLU A 801 112.53 33.73 -44.81
C GLU A 801 113.68 34.28 -43.95
N GLN A 802 113.86 33.77 -42.72
CA GLN A 802 114.98 34.11 -41.83
C GLN A 802 116.38 33.68 -42.32
N LYS A 803 116.51 32.96 -43.45
CA LYS A 803 117.81 32.58 -44.06
C LYS A 803 118.21 33.36 -45.32
N LYS A 804 117.29 34.14 -45.91
CA LYS A 804 117.63 35.22 -46.88
C LYS A 804 117.90 36.57 -46.20
N SER A 805 117.72 36.58 -44.87
CA SER A 805 118.55 37.16 -43.80
C SER A 805 119.72 38.06 -44.16
N SER A 806 119.87 39.10 -43.33
CA SER A 806 121.16 39.67 -42.93
C SER A 806 121.88 40.56 -43.96
N TRP A 807 121.21 41.06 -45.00
CA TRP A 807 121.84 41.98 -45.97
C TRP A 807 121.05 43.27 -46.27
N LEU A 808 119.97 43.56 -45.55
CA LEU A 808 119.16 44.80 -45.72
C LEU A 808 118.86 45.50 -44.39
N GLU A 809 119.70 45.27 -43.38
CA GLU A 809 119.56 45.79 -42.01
C GLU A 809 120.23 47.17 -41.80
N GLU A 810 120.75 47.80 -42.85
CA GLU A 810 121.50 49.08 -42.74
C GLU A 810 120.90 50.28 -43.48
N LEU A 811 119.69 50.22 -44.05
CA LEU A 811 119.22 51.30 -44.95
C LEU A 811 117.93 52.07 -44.64
N ARG A 812 117.08 51.77 -43.64
CA ARG A 812 115.87 52.60 -43.37
C ARG A 812 115.43 52.73 -41.91
N LEU A 813 116.35 53.20 -41.09
CA LEU A 813 116.09 53.89 -39.82
C LEU A 813 115.63 55.33 -40.12
N TYR A 814 114.41 55.52 -40.64
CA TYR A 814 113.79 56.85 -40.79
C TYR A 814 112.26 56.78 -41.02
N THR A 815 111.51 56.43 -39.96
CA THR A 815 110.23 57.06 -39.54
C THR A 815 109.67 56.25 -38.36
N LYS A 816 110.30 56.50 -37.22
CA LYS A 816 109.85 56.11 -35.89
C LYS A 816 109.47 57.40 -35.20
N GLN A 817 108.24 57.87 -35.41
CA GLN A 817 107.59 58.96 -34.68
C GLN A 817 106.21 59.17 -35.31
N GLU A 818 105.18 59.39 -34.48
CA GLU A 818 103.76 59.59 -34.83
C GLU A 818 103.01 58.31 -35.28
N HIS A 819 102.18 57.60 -34.50
CA HIS A 819 101.37 57.97 -33.35
C HIS A 819 101.18 56.74 -32.45
N VAL A 820 102.19 56.50 -31.61
CA VAL A 820 102.07 55.81 -30.31
C VAL A 820 101.51 56.79 -29.25
N GLU A 821 100.98 57.94 -29.68
CA GLU A 821 100.44 59.02 -28.83
C GLU A 821 98.91 59.13 -28.82
N GLN A 822 98.15 58.19 -29.41
CA GLN A 822 96.68 58.17 -29.27
C GLN A 822 96.14 56.90 -28.60
N LEU A 823 97.02 56.22 -27.85
CA LEU A 823 96.68 55.26 -26.80
C LEU A 823 96.91 55.84 -25.39
N GLN A 824 96.81 57.17 -25.21
CA GLN A 824 96.99 57.79 -23.89
C GLN A 824 95.98 58.88 -23.52
N GLN A 825 94.79 58.94 -24.16
CA GLN A 825 93.85 60.00 -23.78
C GLN A 825 92.36 59.71 -23.93
N THR A 826 91.91 58.47 -23.72
CA THR A 826 90.51 58.24 -23.28
C THR A 826 90.33 56.88 -22.59
N GLU A 827 91.40 56.39 -21.97
CA GLU A 827 91.37 55.40 -20.90
C GLU A 827 91.16 56.12 -19.54
N LEU A 828 90.34 57.18 -19.56
CA LEU A 828 90.09 58.09 -18.43
C LEU A 828 88.65 58.64 -18.39
N GLU A 829 87.70 57.93 -19.01
CA GLU A 829 86.26 58.03 -18.68
C GLU A 829 85.68 56.65 -18.28
N TYR A 830 86.56 55.79 -17.75
CA TYR A 830 86.20 54.51 -17.09
C TYR A 830 86.10 54.65 -15.56
N VAL A 831 86.02 55.88 -15.00
CA VAL A 831 85.99 56.07 -13.54
C VAL A 831 84.78 56.87 -13.03
N GLU A 832 83.94 57.47 -13.88
CA GLU A 832 82.79 58.29 -13.42
C GLU A 832 81.38 57.77 -13.77
N LEU A 833 81.25 56.58 -14.38
CA LEU A 833 79.94 55.92 -14.57
C LEU A 833 79.81 54.58 -13.82
N LEU A 834 80.66 54.38 -12.81
CA LEU A 834 80.47 53.40 -11.73
C LEU A 834 79.72 54.00 -10.53
N SER A 835 78.92 55.04 -10.76
CA SER A 835 77.99 55.64 -9.77
C SER A 835 76.51 55.52 -10.19
N LEU A 836 76.18 54.66 -11.16
CA LEU A 836 74.83 54.56 -11.75
C LEU A 836 74.34 53.11 -11.94
N VAL A 837 74.88 52.16 -11.15
CA VAL A 837 74.45 50.73 -11.13
C VAL A 837 73.99 50.27 -9.73
N GLU A 838 73.71 51.17 -8.79
CA GLU A 838 73.15 50.76 -7.48
C GLU A 838 71.70 51.19 -7.17
N ASP A 839 71.02 51.99 -8.01
CA ASP A 839 69.68 52.52 -7.66
C ASP A 839 68.59 52.33 -8.75
N CYS A 840 68.58 51.21 -9.47
CA CYS A 840 67.49 50.89 -10.42
C CYS A 840 66.89 49.48 -10.22
N ALA A 841 66.84 49.04 -8.96
CA ALA A 841 66.07 47.89 -8.49
C ALA A 841 65.00 48.32 -7.47
N SER A 842 64.27 49.41 -7.74
CA SER A 842 63.25 49.93 -6.80
C SER A 842 61.93 50.44 -7.41
N ASP A 843 61.67 50.32 -8.72
CA ASP A 843 60.43 50.89 -9.32
C ASP A 843 59.39 49.87 -9.84
N THR A 844 59.70 48.57 -9.89
CA THR A 844 58.74 47.52 -10.33
C THR A 844 58.04 46.79 -9.18
N GLN A 845 58.19 47.28 -7.95
CA GLN A 845 57.47 46.81 -6.76
C GLN A 845 56.45 47.84 -6.24
N ALA A 846 56.43 49.05 -6.81
CA ALA A 846 55.48 50.12 -6.50
C ALA A 846 54.20 50.07 -7.36
N GLU A 847 54.29 49.75 -8.66
CA GLU A 847 53.11 49.67 -9.55
C GLU A 847 52.18 48.48 -9.19
N ALA A 848 52.73 47.38 -8.67
CA ALA A 848 51.93 46.22 -8.25
C ALA A 848 51.14 46.45 -6.94
N ASN A 849 51.57 47.39 -6.08
CA ASN A 849 50.87 47.71 -4.83
C ASN A 849 49.79 48.80 -5.00
N GLU A 850 49.91 49.70 -5.98
CA GLU A 850 48.86 50.68 -6.29
C GLU A 850 47.62 50.06 -6.96
N GLU A 851 47.80 49.07 -7.84
CA GLU A 851 46.69 48.38 -8.52
C GLU A 851 45.83 47.56 -7.52
N ILE A 852 46.49 46.94 -6.53
CA ILE A 852 45.83 46.17 -5.45
C ILE A 852 45.03 47.11 -4.53
N HIS A 853 45.59 48.27 -4.16
CA HIS A 853 44.93 49.24 -3.29
C HIS A 853 43.74 49.96 -3.98
N ARG A 854 43.75 50.07 -5.31
CA ARG A 854 42.62 50.60 -6.11
C ARG A 854 41.45 49.61 -6.14
N LEU A 855 41.71 48.32 -6.36
CA LEU A 855 40.70 47.27 -6.38
C LEU A 855 40.05 47.04 -5.00
N GLU A 856 40.79 47.22 -3.90
CA GLU A 856 40.23 47.15 -2.54
C GLU A 856 39.30 48.32 -2.20
N GLN A 857 39.55 49.53 -2.73
CA GLN A 857 38.65 50.68 -2.51
C GLN A 857 37.35 50.60 -3.34
N GLU A 858 37.40 50.09 -4.56
CA GLU A 858 36.20 49.87 -5.39
C GLU A 858 35.27 48.82 -4.75
N ASN A 859 35.84 47.78 -4.14
CA ASN A 859 35.08 46.74 -3.44
C ASN A 859 34.44 47.26 -2.14
N LEU A 860 35.10 48.18 -1.43
CA LEU A 860 34.55 48.85 -0.25
C LEU A 860 33.41 49.82 -0.60
N GLN A 861 33.45 50.45 -1.78
CA GLN A 861 32.40 51.35 -2.29
C GLN A 861 31.16 50.57 -2.74
N ALA A 862 31.35 49.43 -3.41
CA ALA A 862 30.28 48.50 -3.77
C ALA A 862 29.57 47.93 -2.53
N GLY A 863 30.33 47.60 -1.47
CA GLY A 863 29.77 47.16 -0.19
C GLY A 863 28.84 48.19 0.47
N ARG A 864 29.20 49.48 0.47
CA ARG A 864 28.36 50.55 1.04
C ARG A 864 27.09 50.81 0.21
N GLN A 865 27.12 50.66 -1.11
CA GLN A 865 25.93 50.76 -1.96
C GLN A 865 24.95 49.59 -1.75
N ILE A 866 25.46 48.38 -1.54
CA ILE A 866 24.63 47.20 -1.22
C ILE A 866 23.96 47.35 0.15
N GLU A 867 24.66 47.92 1.13
CA GLU A 867 24.10 48.15 2.47
C GLU A 867 23.05 49.27 2.50
N LEU A 868 23.22 50.32 1.68
CA LEU A 868 22.21 51.36 1.47
C LEU A 868 20.95 50.80 0.78
N LEU A 869 21.10 49.92 -0.22
CA LEU A 869 19.99 49.27 -0.91
C LEU A 869 19.23 48.28 0.00
N ARG A 870 19.93 47.57 0.89
CA ARG A 870 19.30 46.71 1.91
C ARG A 870 18.50 47.51 2.93
N LYS A 871 19.00 48.68 3.34
CA LYS A 871 18.27 49.59 4.24
C LYS A 871 17.02 50.17 3.59
N LEU A 872 17.11 50.60 2.33
CA LEU A 872 15.95 51.09 1.56
C LEU A 872 14.90 50.00 1.31
N LEU A 873 15.33 48.75 1.10
CA LEU A 873 14.42 47.62 0.95
C LEU A 873 13.68 47.29 2.26
N SER A 874 14.40 47.31 3.39
CA SER A 874 13.81 47.14 4.73
C SER A 874 12.81 48.24 5.07
N ASP A 875 13.13 49.50 4.76
CA ASP A 875 12.23 50.64 5.01
C ASP A 875 10.97 50.56 4.10
N ALA A 876 11.11 50.07 2.86
CA ALA A 876 9.99 49.83 1.94
C ALA A 876 9.08 48.67 2.41
N GLU A 877 9.65 47.61 2.96
CA GLU A 877 8.87 46.50 3.54
C GLU A 877 8.13 46.92 4.81
N LEU A 878 8.74 47.75 5.66
CA LEU A 878 8.09 48.32 6.84
C LEU A 878 6.91 49.23 6.44
N ALA A 879 7.10 50.08 5.43
CA ALA A 879 6.06 50.94 4.87
C ALA A 879 4.90 50.14 4.25
N LYS A 880 5.20 49.07 3.52
CA LYS A 880 4.19 48.14 2.95
C LYS A 880 3.37 47.45 4.03
N THR A 881 4.01 47.05 5.12
CA THR A 881 3.34 46.39 6.25
C THR A 881 2.44 47.35 7.02
N GLN A 882 2.87 48.61 7.19
CA GLN A 882 2.05 49.66 7.81
C GLN A 882 0.86 50.06 6.93
N LEU A 883 1.05 50.18 5.61
CA LEU A 883 -0.03 50.40 4.64
C LEU A 883 -1.08 49.27 4.64
N GLY A 884 -0.65 48.03 4.85
CA GLY A 884 -1.56 46.89 5.00
C GLY A 884 -2.43 46.98 6.26
N LYS A 885 -1.85 47.41 7.39
CA LYS A 885 -2.59 47.61 8.65
C LYS A 885 -3.56 48.80 8.56
N ASP A 886 -3.12 49.92 8.00
CA ASP A 886 -3.96 51.10 7.79
C ASP A 886 -5.14 50.77 6.84
N LEU A 887 -4.92 49.92 5.83
CA LEU A 887 -5.97 49.46 4.90
C LEU A 887 -7.00 48.52 5.56
N GLU A 888 -6.57 47.68 6.52
CA GLU A 888 -7.50 46.83 7.28
C GLU A 888 -8.32 47.62 8.30
N GLU A 889 -7.74 48.63 8.96
CA GLU A 889 -8.46 49.53 9.87
C GLU A 889 -9.51 50.37 9.13
N GLU A 890 -9.18 50.93 7.97
CA GLU A 890 -10.13 51.73 7.18
C GLU A 890 -11.24 50.86 6.56
N LYS A 891 -10.95 49.59 6.21
CA LYS A 891 -11.98 48.59 5.80
C LYS A 891 -12.92 48.23 6.94
N ARG A 892 -12.45 48.18 8.19
CA ARG A 892 -13.30 47.95 9.38
C ARG A 892 -14.17 49.17 9.71
N ALA A 893 -13.73 50.38 9.39
CA ALA A 893 -14.44 51.64 9.66
C ALA A 893 -15.42 52.09 8.54
N ASN A 894 -15.48 51.38 7.41
CA ASN A 894 -16.34 51.64 6.25
C ASN A 894 -16.24 53.08 5.70
N ARG A 895 -15.02 53.64 5.68
CA ARG A 895 -14.70 54.94 5.09
C ARG A 895 -14.04 54.77 3.70
N PRO A 896 -14.14 55.75 2.80
CA PRO A 896 -13.53 55.66 1.47
C PRO A 896 -12.00 55.59 1.55
N TRP A 897 -11.45 54.44 1.20
CA TRP A 897 -10.04 54.05 1.41
C TRP A 897 -9.02 54.84 0.57
N TRP A 898 -9.45 55.67 -0.39
CA TRP A 898 -8.56 56.43 -1.27
C TRP A 898 -8.15 57.81 -0.72
N ILE A 899 -8.80 58.32 0.32
CA ILE A 899 -8.59 59.71 0.78
C ILE A 899 -7.26 59.88 1.54
N LYS A 900 -6.70 58.82 2.15
CA LYS A 900 -5.39 58.88 2.83
C LYS A 900 -4.18 58.55 1.95
N ILE A 901 -4.40 57.97 0.77
CA ILE A 901 -3.31 57.53 -0.13
C ILE A 901 -2.71 58.73 -0.91
N GLN A 902 -3.38 59.88 -0.92
CA GLN A 902 -2.90 61.07 -1.64
C GLN A 902 -1.85 61.91 -0.87
N ASP A 903 -1.77 61.81 0.46
CA ASP A 903 -0.87 62.61 1.29
C ASP A 903 0.46 61.91 1.66
N LYS A 904 0.64 60.64 1.30
CA LYS A 904 1.80 59.81 1.69
C LYS A 904 2.64 59.27 0.53
N PHE A 905 2.28 59.60 -0.72
CA PHE A 905 3.09 59.25 -1.89
C PHE A 905 4.16 60.31 -2.17
#